data_AF-A0A444UHP2-F1
#
_entry.id   AF-A0A444UHP2-F1
#
_cell.length_a   1.000
_cell.length_b   1.000
_cell.length_c   1.000
_cell.angle_alpha   90.00
_cell.angle_beta   90.00
_cell.angle_gamma   90.00
#
_symmetry.space_group_name_H-M   'P 1'
#
loop_
_entity.id
_entity.type
_entity.pdbx_description
1 polymer ?
#
loop_
_entity_poly.entity_id
_entity_poly.type
_entity_poly.pdbx_seq_one_letter_code
_entity_poly.pdbx_strand_id
1 'polypeptide(L)'
;MGKSKSRKFKRTQFSPNNKHGNNAGEEEIEKDEEEGEGFSPADDLLEKLQSPSPDIREFACASISRLVQQTQVIPSFLQRDVVKCLGPLLLDKSFAVRETAAGALRNLSACGGFEVCDDMVKQDVMTPLVALLKECSAGFHSNSVPSSKSKDEQKNYTEDVANEAVNLLWNVCESSSRAVSVFSKEGLLDVVMSCLERHSENVELAVSAAYCLQTVTEDNPELLCRLTPSSLQVLESVMMSSQSTMEHLLLRTLAAGTVDQGQEPIHDHLDFTFPSSAGFHSNSVPSSKSKDEQKNYTEDVANEAVNLLWNVCESSSRAVSVFSKEGLLDVVMSCLERHSENVELAVSAAYCLQTVTEDNPELLCRLTPSSLQVLESVMMSSQSTMEHLLLRTLAAGCVWNLKSVLPSSSQAETLSAVMRILSNTLEVDAGQAILELKEQESRRREEGEEREVQPCSDRPGEETGSREGDGMEDGDEEMGKPNTSADNDISDLFPPKNEEVKQATALLSAQQTSLEIIVNMCCSDDPSDDEWEELSSSDESDMCAESSLCECSGVQVLSPLCLSAEIHAALISLLLPEKVLKKTEFPSSAALDTCMKSPAWKSLVKKMHRVQCRALFCLHNMLSVMEGEALGGVVALQAIAEHLSQLVFSQPEIPKEDEFLEAVTSAVRSLLQIMASRNIPQCMSPQQLIGLCEVAAQCSHTNVRVNAIAILGITGSTLAKQHHTADKLQMIGSFLLQVATKDPSLVGTGEALDALFDVFADGVEAERAARHIKLLPALRTLQPVFKAKMRKEGREKYSPDQLCVLNNVKVNLRRFISYLETLEKKPNP
;
A
#
# COMPACT_ATOMS: atom_id res chain seq x y z
N MET A 1 -29.23 -1.57 11.96
CA MET A 1 -28.99 -1.80 10.51
C MET A 1 -27.59 -1.30 10.15
N GLY A 2 -26.58 -2.09 10.52
CA GLY A 2 -25.22 -1.87 10.05
C GLY A 2 -25.14 -2.20 8.55
N LYS A 3 -25.38 -1.22 7.69
CA LYS A 3 -24.86 -1.28 6.33
C LYS A 3 -23.34 -1.22 6.47
N SER A 4 -22.67 -2.36 6.39
CA SER A 4 -21.22 -2.37 6.17
C SER A 4 -20.97 -1.51 4.93
N LYS A 5 -20.24 -0.41 5.07
CA LYS A 5 -19.86 0.40 3.91
C LYS A 5 -19.17 -0.55 2.92
N SER A 6 -19.63 -0.54 1.67
CA SER A 6 -18.93 -1.24 0.60
C SER A 6 -17.49 -0.72 0.59
N ARG A 7 -16.52 -1.63 0.59
CA ARG A 7 -15.12 -1.22 0.60
C ARG A 7 -14.80 -0.68 -0.78
N LYS A 8 -14.61 0.63 -0.91
CA LYS A 8 -13.91 1.21 -2.04
C LYS A 8 -12.42 0.94 -1.87
N PHE A 9 -11.78 0.39 -2.89
CA PHE A 9 -10.33 0.38 -2.91
C PHE A 9 -9.87 1.78 -3.32
N LYS A 10 -9.32 2.51 -2.35
CA LYS A 10 -8.35 3.55 -2.66
C LYS A 10 -7.02 2.85 -2.93
N ARG A 11 -6.33 3.25 -4.00
CA ARG A 11 -5.04 2.68 -4.38
C ARG A 11 -4.05 2.80 -3.22
N THR A 12 -3.31 1.73 -2.93
CA THR A 12 -2.28 1.75 -1.88
C THR A 12 -1.08 2.53 -2.36
N GLN A 13 -0.69 3.56 -1.58
CA GLN A 13 0.54 4.34 -1.75
C GLN A 13 1.71 3.49 -2.24
N PHE A 14 2.29 3.89 -3.37
CA PHE A 14 3.54 3.36 -3.89
C PHE A 14 4.64 3.47 -2.83
N SER A 15 5.31 2.35 -2.53
CA SER A 15 6.58 2.34 -1.78
C SER A 15 7.72 2.09 -2.77
N PRO A 16 8.54 3.11 -3.09
CA PRO A 16 9.81 2.88 -3.78
C PRO A 16 10.78 2.24 -2.79
N ASN A 17 11.49 1.19 -3.20
CA ASN A 17 12.51 0.44 -2.44
C ASN A 17 12.04 -0.47 -1.30
N ASN A 18 11.78 -1.73 -1.65
CA ASN A 18 12.17 -2.86 -0.81
C ASN A 18 13.37 -3.56 -1.48
N LYS A 19 14.58 -3.07 -1.23
CA LYS A 19 15.84 -3.77 -1.53
C LYS A 19 16.79 -3.60 -0.34
N HIS A 20 17.47 -4.71 -0.01
CA HIS A 20 18.43 -4.95 1.08
C HIS A 20 17.86 -5.36 2.43
N GLY A 21 17.17 -6.49 2.45
CA GLY A 21 17.25 -7.43 3.57
C GLY A 21 17.97 -8.71 3.11
N ASN A 22 19.30 -8.72 3.19
CA ASN A 22 20.07 -9.96 3.08
C ASN A 22 19.69 -10.86 4.27
N ASN A 23 18.86 -11.87 4.05
CA ASN A 23 18.91 -13.08 4.87
C ASN A 23 19.74 -14.12 4.12
N ALA A 24 21.05 -14.01 4.31
CA ALA A 24 21.93 -15.17 4.21
C ALA A 24 21.52 -16.15 5.33
N GLY A 25 21.53 -17.44 5.00
CA GLY A 25 21.54 -18.61 5.87
C GLY A 25 20.97 -18.46 7.28
N GLU A 26 19.81 -19.07 7.50
CA GLU A 26 19.53 -19.70 8.78
C GLU A 26 20.57 -20.80 8.98
N GLU A 27 21.72 -20.48 9.57
CA GLU A 27 22.48 -21.46 10.32
C GLU A 27 21.82 -21.58 11.69
N GLU A 28 21.42 -22.81 11.99
CA GLU A 28 20.86 -23.26 13.25
C GLU A 28 21.74 -22.79 14.41
N ILE A 29 21.22 -21.90 15.26
CA ILE A 29 21.77 -21.73 16.60
C ILE A 29 21.16 -22.83 17.45
N GLU A 30 21.96 -23.87 17.68
CA GLU A 30 21.72 -24.91 18.67
C GLU A 30 21.24 -24.26 19.99
N LYS A 31 20.08 -24.70 20.45
CA LYS A 31 19.59 -24.42 21.79
C LYS A 31 20.41 -25.24 22.78
N ASP A 32 21.42 -24.63 23.38
CA ASP A 32 21.85 -25.05 24.71
C ASP A 32 21.01 -24.32 25.75
N GLU A 33 20.09 -25.08 26.34
CA GLU A 33 19.40 -24.75 27.57
C GLU A 33 20.42 -24.77 28.72
N GLU A 34 20.93 -23.61 29.12
CA GLU A 34 21.42 -23.41 30.49
C GLU A 34 20.61 -22.28 31.15
N GLU A 35 19.79 -22.69 32.13
CA GLU A 35 19.10 -21.81 33.06
C GLU A 35 20.12 -20.96 33.85
N GLY A 36 20.23 -19.68 33.49
CA GLY A 36 20.97 -18.66 34.23
C GLY A 36 20.31 -17.29 34.01
N GLU A 37 20.19 -16.50 35.06
CA GLU A 37 19.43 -15.24 35.11
C GLU A 37 19.77 -14.24 33.98
N GLY A 38 18.80 -14.02 33.09
CA GLY A 38 18.42 -12.77 32.40
C GLY A 38 19.46 -11.85 31.75
N PHE A 39 19.55 -11.87 30.42
CA PHE A 39 19.88 -10.70 29.59
C PHE A 39 19.20 -10.79 28.22
N SER A 40 18.41 -9.79 27.83
CA SER A 40 17.92 -9.70 26.44
C SER A 40 19.02 -9.10 25.56
N PRO A 41 19.11 -9.44 24.26
CA PRO A 41 20.09 -8.83 23.35
C PRO A 41 20.02 -7.29 23.29
N ALA A 42 18.87 -6.71 23.64
CA ALA A 42 18.71 -5.26 23.74
C ALA A 42 19.43 -4.67 24.97
N ASP A 43 19.44 -5.37 26.11
CA ASP A 43 20.10 -4.91 27.33
C ASP A 43 21.62 -4.82 27.14
N ASP A 44 22.22 -5.87 26.57
CA ASP A 44 23.66 -5.93 26.28
C ASP A 44 24.11 -4.81 25.32
N LEU A 45 23.30 -4.53 24.30
CA LEU A 45 23.62 -3.49 23.32
C LEU A 45 23.49 -2.09 23.91
N LEU A 46 22.46 -1.84 24.72
CA LEU A 46 22.27 -0.56 25.39
C LEU A 46 23.35 -0.28 26.43
N GLU A 47 23.85 -1.31 27.14
CA GLU A 47 25.00 -1.17 28.03
C GLU A 47 26.28 -0.82 27.25
N LYS A 48 26.51 -1.47 26.11
CA LYS A 48 27.68 -1.20 25.24
C LYS A 48 27.70 0.23 24.69
N LEU A 49 26.55 0.90 24.54
CA LEU A 49 26.49 2.32 24.16
C LEU A 49 27.18 3.25 25.18
N GLN A 50 27.32 2.82 26.44
CA GLN A 50 28.00 3.59 27.50
C GLN A 50 29.50 3.29 27.60
N SER A 51 30.04 2.45 26.71
CA SER A 51 31.45 2.06 26.72
C SER A 51 32.38 3.28 26.51
N PRO A 52 33.54 3.34 27.19
CA PRO A 52 34.54 4.38 26.91
C PRO A 52 35.16 4.24 25.52
N SER A 53 35.13 3.04 24.92
CA SER A 53 35.69 2.80 23.58
C SER A 53 34.73 3.26 22.48
N PRO A 54 35.14 4.16 21.57
CA PRO A 54 34.31 4.60 20.45
C PRO A 54 33.95 3.43 19.53
N ASP A 55 34.86 2.47 19.29
CA ASP A 55 34.61 1.32 18.42
C ASP A 55 33.49 0.42 18.97
N ILE A 56 33.40 0.29 20.30
CA ILE A 56 32.34 -0.49 20.95
C ILE A 56 31.00 0.24 20.85
N ARG A 57 30.99 1.57 21.01
CA ARG A 57 29.78 2.38 20.86
C ARG A 57 29.28 2.34 19.41
N GLU A 58 30.17 2.51 18.44
CA GLU A 58 29.87 2.42 17.01
C GLU A 58 29.28 1.05 16.66
N PHE A 59 29.92 -0.04 17.11
CA PHE A 59 29.43 -1.40 16.92
C PHE A 59 28.02 -1.58 17.52
N ALA A 60 27.78 -1.06 18.72
CA ALA A 60 26.48 -1.14 19.36
C ALA A 60 25.42 -0.34 18.59
N CYS A 61 25.72 0.89 18.16
CA CYS A 61 24.84 1.70 17.31
C CYS A 61 24.52 0.98 15.99
N ALA A 62 25.51 0.44 15.29
CA ALA A 62 25.33 -0.29 14.04
C ALA A 62 24.49 -1.56 14.23
N SER A 63 24.70 -2.28 15.32
CA SER A 63 23.93 -3.47 15.67
C SER A 63 22.47 -3.13 15.96
N ILE A 64 22.21 -2.07 16.73
CA ILE A 64 20.86 -1.57 16.98
C ILE A 64 20.22 -1.13 15.66
N SER A 65 20.94 -0.37 14.83
CA SER A 65 20.48 0.09 13.51
C SER A 65 20.01 -1.07 12.60
N ARG A 66 20.68 -2.23 12.65
CA ARG A 66 20.26 -3.44 11.94
C ARG A 66 19.04 -4.10 12.56
N LEU A 67 18.97 -4.18 13.89
CA LEU A 67 17.88 -4.86 14.60
C LEU A 67 16.56 -4.09 14.51
N VAL A 68 16.59 -2.75 14.60
CA VAL A 68 15.36 -1.93 14.56
C VAL A 68 14.70 -1.87 13.19
N GLN A 69 15.36 -2.36 12.13
CA GLN A 69 14.70 -2.60 10.84
C GLN A 69 13.65 -3.72 10.90
N GLN A 70 13.70 -4.56 11.94
CA GLN A 70 12.73 -5.59 12.21
C GLN A 70 11.67 -5.05 13.18
N THR A 71 10.48 -4.72 12.66
CA THR A 71 9.40 -4.06 13.41
C THR A 71 9.02 -4.78 14.72
N GLN A 72 9.13 -6.11 14.77
CA GLN A 72 8.85 -6.91 15.96
C GLN A 72 9.81 -6.65 17.15
N VAL A 73 11.03 -6.16 16.88
CA VAL A 73 12.04 -5.91 17.92
C VAL A 73 11.90 -4.50 18.49
N ILE A 74 11.33 -3.56 17.74
CA ILE A 74 11.17 -2.15 18.13
C ILE A 74 10.51 -1.98 19.51
N PRO A 75 9.39 -2.64 19.86
CA PRO A 75 8.77 -2.50 21.18
C PRO A 75 9.72 -2.84 22.33
N SER A 76 10.62 -3.80 22.15
CA SER A 76 11.57 -4.23 23.19
C SER A 76 12.65 -3.17 23.49
N PHE A 77 13.06 -2.40 22.47
CA PHE A 77 13.99 -1.29 22.60
C PHE A 77 13.30 -0.04 23.15
N LEU A 78 12.07 0.25 22.73
CA LEU A 78 11.31 1.40 23.23
C LEU A 78 10.99 1.28 24.72
N GLN A 79 10.65 0.07 25.21
CA GLN A 79 10.46 -0.19 26.64
C GLN A 79 11.72 0.09 27.49
N ARG A 80 12.89 0.17 26.86
CA ARG A 80 14.20 0.38 27.50
C ARG A 80 14.80 1.75 27.21
N ASP A 81 13.97 2.72 26.81
CA ASP A 81 14.40 4.10 26.58
C ASP A 81 15.54 4.24 25.55
N VAL A 82 15.56 3.39 24.50
CA VAL A 82 16.62 3.40 23.46
C VAL A 82 16.90 4.79 22.88
N VAL A 83 15.87 5.65 22.77
CA VAL A 83 15.99 7.02 22.26
C VAL A 83 16.82 7.89 23.20
N LYS A 84 16.68 7.74 24.52
CA LYS A 84 17.50 8.45 25.52
C LYS A 84 18.94 7.96 25.54
N CYS A 85 19.20 6.72 25.12
CA CYS A 85 20.55 6.18 25.00
C CYS A 85 21.24 6.65 23.71
N LEU A 86 20.55 6.63 22.57
CA LEU A 86 21.10 7.00 21.27
C LEU A 86 21.15 8.52 21.03
N GLY A 87 20.17 9.28 21.53
CA GLY A 87 20.07 10.73 21.32
C GLY A 87 21.35 11.50 21.68
N PRO A 88 21.96 11.29 22.87
CA PRO A 88 23.22 11.95 23.23
C PRO A 88 24.40 11.57 22.33
N LEU A 89 24.40 10.38 21.72
CA LEU A 89 25.48 9.91 20.86
C LEU A 89 25.52 10.62 19.50
N LEU A 90 24.46 11.35 19.13
CA LEU A 90 24.51 12.29 18.01
C LEU A 90 25.59 13.38 18.20
N LEU A 91 26.02 13.63 19.44
CA LEU A 91 27.06 14.60 19.79
C LEU A 91 28.35 13.92 20.32
N ASP A 92 28.57 12.63 20.00
CA ASP A 92 29.77 11.90 20.41
C ASP A 92 31.06 12.56 19.88
N LYS A 93 32.24 12.25 20.42
CA LYS A 93 33.50 12.77 19.88
C LYS A 93 33.92 12.10 18.57
N SER A 94 33.47 10.87 18.33
CA SER A 94 33.75 10.10 17.12
C SER A 94 32.67 10.32 16.07
N PHE A 95 33.06 10.75 14.87
CA PHE A 95 32.13 10.90 13.74
C PHE A 95 31.47 9.57 13.34
N ALA A 96 32.19 8.45 13.42
CA ALA A 96 31.62 7.13 13.10
C ALA A 96 30.53 6.71 14.09
N VAL A 97 30.67 7.09 15.39
CA VAL A 97 29.61 6.89 16.39
C VAL A 97 28.40 7.79 16.09
N ARG A 98 28.63 9.04 15.67
CA ARG A 98 27.54 9.95 15.27
C ARG A 98 26.77 9.43 14.06
N GLU A 99 27.49 8.98 13.02
CA GLU A 99 26.93 8.41 11.78
C GLU A 99 26.03 7.21 12.10
N THR A 100 26.57 6.24 12.85
CA THR A 100 25.85 5.02 13.22
C THR A 100 24.71 5.27 14.21
N ALA A 101 24.84 6.23 15.15
CA ALA A 101 23.76 6.61 16.05
C ALA A 101 22.61 7.32 15.30
N ALA A 102 22.93 8.22 14.38
CA ALA A 102 21.96 8.88 13.52
C ALA A 102 21.23 7.86 12.63
N GLY A 103 21.97 6.93 12.01
CA GLY A 103 21.39 5.85 11.21
C GLY A 103 20.50 4.89 12.03
N ALA A 104 20.87 4.60 13.27
CA ALA A 104 20.04 3.79 14.18
C ALA A 104 18.71 4.49 14.51
N LEU A 105 18.75 5.78 14.84
CA LEU A 105 17.55 6.59 15.10
C LEU A 105 16.72 6.77 13.83
N ARG A 106 17.34 6.97 12.66
CA ARG A 106 16.66 7.04 11.36
C ARG A 106 15.88 5.75 11.10
N ASN A 107 16.50 4.58 11.25
CA ASN A 107 15.81 3.31 11.05
C ASN A 107 14.71 3.08 12.09
N LEU A 108 14.95 3.44 13.35
CA LEU A 108 13.92 3.36 14.40
C LEU A 108 12.69 4.21 14.05
N SER A 109 12.90 5.44 13.57
CA SER A 109 11.81 6.33 13.14
C SER A 109 11.08 5.81 11.89
N ALA A 110 11.82 5.35 10.87
CA ALA A 110 11.25 4.84 9.62
C ALA A 110 10.44 3.54 9.81
N CYS A 111 10.99 2.58 10.56
CA CYS A 111 10.35 1.27 10.76
C CYS A 111 9.32 1.26 11.91
N GLY A 112 9.38 2.24 12.81
CA GLY A 112 8.45 2.40 13.94
C GLY A 112 7.16 3.14 13.59
N GLY A 113 7.17 3.94 12.53
CA GLY A 113 6.01 4.71 12.08
C GLY A 113 5.64 5.88 13.00
N PHE A 114 4.46 6.46 12.76
CA PHE A 114 4.01 7.72 13.36
C PHE A 114 4.11 7.77 14.90
N GLU A 115 3.66 6.70 15.58
CA GLU A 115 3.64 6.66 17.05
C GLU A 115 5.05 6.72 17.65
N VAL A 116 6.03 6.08 17.00
CA VAL A 116 7.42 6.06 17.47
C VAL A 116 8.10 7.39 17.23
N CYS A 117 7.88 8.02 16.07
CA CYS A 117 8.40 9.36 15.79
C CYS A 117 7.91 10.40 16.81
N ASP A 118 6.61 10.42 17.13
CA ASP A 118 6.09 11.38 18.10
C ASP A 118 6.63 11.11 19.52
N ASP A 119 6.79 9.83 19.90
CA ASP A 119 7.44 9.46 21.16
C ASP A 119 8.92 9.86 21.20
N MET A 120 9.68 9.70 20.12
CA MET A 120 11.07 10.16 20.02
C MET A 120 11.19 11.66 20.26
N VAL A 121 10.29 12.46 19.69
CA VAL A 121 10.24 13.91 19.94
C VAL A 121 9.83 14.18 21.39
N LYS A 122 9.01 13.32 22.05
CA LYS A 122 8.63 13.47 23.47
C LYS A 122 9.82 13.20 24.38
N GLN A 123 10.70 12.30 23.95
CA GLN A 123 11.97 11.97 24.61
C GLN A 123 13.12 12.93 24.23
N ASP A 124 12.82 14.07 23.59
CA ASP A 124 13.77 15.15 23.29
C ASP A 124 14.90 14.78 22.31
N VAL A 125 14.63 13.92 21.32
CA VAL A 125 15.61 13.61 20.25
C VAL A 125 15.99 14.83 19.40
N MET A 126 15.10 15.83 19.31
CA MET A 126 15.28 17.02 18.47
C MET A 126 16.43 17.92 18.96
N THR A 127 16.64 18.03 20.28
CA THR A 127 17.69 18.89 20.83
C THR A 127 19.10 18.49 20.38
N PRO A 128 19.57 17.24 20.56
CA PRO A 128 20.87 16.82 20.05
C PRO A 128 20.92 16.77 18.52
N LEU A 129 19.81 16.48 17.83
CA LEU A 129 19.74 16.49 16.37
C LEU A 129 19.95 17.90 15.78
N VAL A 130 19.30 18.92 16.34
CA VAL A 130 19.46 20.33 15.94
C VAL A 130 20.92 20.78 16.13
N ALA A 131 21.53 20.41 17.26
CA ALA A 131 22.92 20.75 17.54
C ALA A 131 23.88 20.11 16.53
N LEU A 132 23.69 18.82 16.22
CA LEU A 132 24.48 18.09 15.23
C LEU A 132 24.35 18.72 13.83
N LEU A 133 23.14 19.01 13.38
CA LEU A 133 22.88 19.58 12.06
C LEU A 133 23.52 20.98 11.91
N LYS A 134 23.44 21.83 12.94
CA LYS A 134 24.11 23.13 12.96
C LYS A 134 25.64 22.99 12.90
N GLU A 135 26.21 21.98 13.57
CA GLU A 135 27.65 21.67 13.51
C GLU A 135 28.07 21.19 12.11
N CYS A 136 27.30 20.28 11.49
CA CYS A 136 27.55 19.81 10.13
C CYS A 136 27.53 20.96 9.11
N SER A 137 26.51 21.84 9.18
CA SER A 137 26.40 23.01 8.30
C SER A 137 27.61 23.95 8.42
N ALA A 138 28.10 24.22 9.63
CA ALA A 138 29.31 25.00 9.83
C ALA A 138 30.57 24.30 9.27
N GLY A 139 30.59 22.97 9.26
CA GLY A 139 31.65 22.15 8.71
C GLY A 139 31.79 22.26 7.18
N PHE A 140 30.70 22.45 6.45
CA PHE A 140 30.72 22.50 4.97
C PHE A 140 31.58 23.65 4.42
N HIS A 141 31.59 24.82 5.08
CA HIS A 141 32.34 25.99 4.62
C HIS A 141 33.85 25.96 4.97
N SER A 142 34.28 25.02 5.82
CA SER A 142 35.66 24.93 6.31
C SER A 142 36.63 24.21 5.34
N ASN A 143 36.12 23.55 4.30
CA ASN A 143 36.91 22.80 3.30
C ASN A 143 37.48 23.65 2.14
N SER A 144 37.45 24.98 2.23
CA SER A 144 37.90 25.90 1.16
C SER A 144 39.42 26.17 1.09
N VAL A 145 40.24 25.50 1.92
CA VAL A 145 41.70 25.57 1.81
C VAL A 145 42.24 24.26 1.25
N PRO A 146 42.75 24.21 0.00
CA PRO A 146 43.38 23.01 -0.54
C PRO A 146 44.75 22.83 0.13
N SER A 147 44.78 22.14 1.26
CA SER A 147 46.02 21.61 1.82
C SER A 147 46.42 20.40 0.97
N SER A 148 47.48 20.58 0.20
CA SER A 148 48.12 19.53 -0.59
C SER A 148 48.49 18.29 0.23
N LYS A 149 48.29 17.10 -0.36
CA LYS A 149 48.73 15.72 0.04
C LYS A 149 47.71 15.02 0.96
N SER A 150 47.19 13.82 0.69
CA SER A 150 47.69 12.62 0.00
C SER A 150 46.56 11.82 -0.67
N LYS A 151 46.90 10.96 -1.65
CA LYS A 151 45.99 10.06 -2.36
C LYS A 151 45.55 8.87 -1.50
N ASP A 152 44.69 9.10 -0.53
CA ASP A 152 43.75 8.11 0.00
C ASP A 152 42.41 8.83 0.13
N GLU A 153 41.33 8.18 -0.29
CA GLU A 153 39.96 8.69 -0.29
C GLU A 153 39.60 9.22 1.11
N GLN A 154 39.62 10.54 1.30
CA GLN A 154 39.21 11.16 2.54
C GLN A 154 37.68 11.06 2.62
N LYS A 155 37.15 9.95 3.15
CA LYS A 155 35.71 9.76 3.40
C LYS A 155 35.19 11.00 4.12
N ASN A 156 34.21 11.70 3.54
CA ASN A 156 33.76 12.99 4.03
C ASN A 156 32.75 12.78 5.16
N TYR A 157 33.23 12.27 6.30
CA TYR A 157 32.41 11.86 7.44
C TYR A 157 31.39 12.92 7.90
N THR A 158 31.68 14.21 7.71
CA THR A 158 30.74 15.29 8.03
C THR A 158 29.48 15.25 7.16
N GLU A 159 29.62 14.94 5.88
CA GLU A 159 28.49 14.83 4.94
C GLU A 159 27.72 13.51 5.14
N ASP A 160 28.41 12.40 5.44
CA ASP A 160 27.76 11.11 5.76
C ASP A 160 26.88 11.25 7.03
N VAL A 161 27.44 11.87 8.08
CA VAL A 161 26.71 12.17 9.32
C VAL A 161 25.55 13.13 9.04
N ALA A 162 25.75 14.15 8.20
CA ALA A 162 24.69 15.08 7.83
C ALA A 162 23.56 14.37 7.06
N ASN A 163 23.89 13.43 6.17
CA ASN A 163 22.90 12.68 5.39
C ASN A 163 22.00 11.84 6.30
N GLU A 164 22.59 11.11 7.24
CA GLU A 164 21.82 10.34 8.23
C GLU A 164 20.98 11.24 9.15
N ALA A 165 21.53 12.37 9.59
CA ALA A 165 20.83 13.33 10.44
C ALA A 165 19.66 14.02 9.72
N VAL A 166 19.83 14.38 8.45
CA VAL A 166 18.77 15.00 7.63
C VAL A 166 17.64 13.99 7.35
N ASN A 167 17.97 12.73 7.08
CA ASN A 167 16.95 11.68 6.92
C ASN A 167 16.19 11.41 8.22
N LEU A 168 16.87 11.41 9.38
CA LEU A 168 16.19 11.35 10.67
C LEU A 168 15.26 12.55 10.88
N LEU A 169 15.74 13.77 10.56
CA LEU A 169 14.94 15.00 10.66
C LEU A 169 13.69 14.93 9.77
N TRP A 170 13.84 14.43 8.54
CA TRP A 170 12.75 14.23 7.61
C TRP A 170 11.67 13.32 8.20
N ASN A 171 12.05 12.12 8.66
CA ASN A 171 11.13 11.14 9.25
C ASN A 171 10.34 11.71 10.44
N VAL A 172 11.01 12.43 11.35
CA VAL A 172 10.34 12.99 12.53
C VAL A 172 9.47 14.21 12.19
N CYS A 173 9.82 15.00 11.18
CA CYS A 173 9.01 16.12 10.70
C CYS A 173 7.75 15.64 9.96
N GLU A 174 7.84 14.60 9.14
CA GLU A 174 6.69 13.98 8.47
C GLU A 174 5.66 13.45 9.47
N SER A 175 6.15 12.92 10.59
CA SER A 175 5.33 12.24 11.59
C SER A 175 5.00 13.08 12.83
N SER A 176 5.49 14.31 12.99
CA SER A 176 5.23 15.11 14.19
C SER A 176 5.18 16.61 13.92
N SER A 177 4.00 17.21 14.09
CA SER A 177 3.81 18.67 14.01
C SER A 177 4.63 19.44 15.07
N ARG A 178 4.98 18.78 16.19
CA ARG A 178 5.88 19.33 17.19
C ARG A 178 7.33 19.38 16.68
N ALA A 179 7.78 18.40 15.90
CA ALA A 179 9.09 18.45 15.25
C ALA A 179 9.17 19.61 14.24
N VAL A 180 8.14 19.80 13.40
CA VAL A 180 8.04 20.94 12.46
C VAL A 180 8.05 22.29 13.20
N SER A 181 7.40 22.36 14.37
CA SER A 181 7.44 23.55 15.23
C SER A 181 8.84 23.83 15.78
N VAL A 182 9.57 22.79 16.19
CA VAL A 182 10.97 22.91 16.65
C VAL A 182 11.88 23.32 15.49
N PHE A 183 11.74 22.70 14.32
CA PHE A 183 12.46 23.05 13.09
C PHE A 183 12.35 24.55 12.79
N SER A 184 11.13 25.08 12.83
CA SER A 184 10.83 26.49 12.54
C SER A 184 11.43 27.44 13.58
N LYS A 185 11.37 27.08 14.86
CA LYS A 185 11.91 27.87 15.98
C LYS A 185 13.44 27.89 16.00
N GLU A 186 14.06 26.76 15.72
CA GLU A 186 15.52 26.58 15.78
C GLU A 186 16.26 27.08 14.54
N GLY A 187 15.54 27.50 13.49
CA GLY A 187 16.13 28.04 12.27
C GLY A 187 16.83 26.98 11.43
N LEU A 188 16.29 25.76 11.38
CA LEU A 188 16.88 24.66 10.60
C LEU A 188 16.70 24.82 9.08
N LEU A 189 15.88 25.76 8.62
CA LEU A 189 15.72 26.07 7.19
C LEU A 189 17.07 26.40 6.54
N ASP A 190 17.86 27.28 7.13
CA ASP A 190 19.17 27.67 6.59
C ASP A 190 20.13 26.48 6.53
N VAL A 191 20.07 25.59 7.52
CA VAL A 191 20.89 24.37 7.59
C VAL A 191 20.52 23.39 6.47
N VAL A 192 19.23 23.16 6.25
CA VAL A 192 18.74 22.30 5.15
C VAL A 192 19.11 22.91 3.79
N MET A 193 19.02 24.23 3.64
CA MET A 193 19.47 24.92 2.42
C MET A 193 20.98 24.76 2.19
N SER A 194 21.81 24.86 3.23
CA SER A 194 23.25 24.59 3.11
C SER A 194 23.54 23.15 2.69
N CYS A 195 22.75 22.16 3.13
CA CYS A 195 22.87 20.78 2.65
C CYS A 195 22.48 20.67 1.16
N LEU A 196 21.43 21.37 0.75
CA LEU A 196 20.96 21.40 -0.64
C LEU A 196 21.98 22.05 -1.60
N GLU A 197 22.70 23.08 -1.15
CA GLU A 197 23.79 23.72 -1.90
C GLU A 197 24.93 22.74 -2.27
N ARG A 198 25.07 21.63 -1.55
CA ARG A 198 26.09 20.58 -1.81
C ARG A 198 25.74 19.67 -2.98
N HIS A 199 24.65 19.94 -3.72
CA HIS A 199 24.16 19.07 -4.79
C HIS A 199 25.20 18.71 -5.86
N SER A 200 26.21 19.56 -6.09
CA SER A 200 27.30 19.26 -7.02
C SER A 200 28.31 18.22 -6.53
N GLU A 201 28.48 18.09 -5.22
CA GLU A 201 29.47 17.19 -4.61
C GLU A 201 28.82 15.97 -3.95
N ASN A 202 27.62 16.12 -3.39
CA ASN A 202 26.92 15.07 -2.67
C ASN A 202 25.41 15.14 -2.96
N VAL A 203 25.00 14.44 -4.01
CA VAL A 203 23.60 14.42 -4.46
C VAL A 203 22.68 13.68 -3.49
N GLU A 204 23.15 12.64 -2.79
CA GLU A 204 22.35 11.90 -1.80
C GLU A 204 21.94 12.79 -0.62
N LEU A 205 22.88 13.57 -0.08
CA LEU A 205 22.60 14.57 0.95
C LEU A 205 21.63 15.63 0.45
N ALA A 206 21.82 16.12 -0.79
CA ALA A 206 20.96 17.13 -1.37
C ALA A 206 19.52 16.62 -1.60
N VAL A 207 19.36 15.36 -2.02
CA VAL A 207 18.04 14.71 -2.17
C VAL A 207 17.35 14.58 -0.81
N SER A 208 18.07 14.10 0.21
CA SER A 208 17.54 14.01 1.58
C SER A 208 17.13 15.38 2.12
N ALA A 209 17.92 16.42 1.85
CA ALA A 209 17.60 17.80 2.21
C ALA A 209 16.36 18.32 1.48
N ALA A 210 16.21 18.01 0.18
CA ALA A 210 15.06 18.43 -0.61
C ALA A 210 13.76 17.74 -0.17
N TYR A 211 13.80 16.46 0.17
CA TYR A 211 12.66 15.75 0.78
C TYR A 211 12.27 16.36 2.12
N CYS A 212 13.25 16.57 3.01
CA CYS A 212 13.01 17.21 4.29
C CYS A 212 12.39 18.61 4.10
N LEU A 213 12.91 19.39 3.14
CA LEU A 213 12.43 20.72 2.83
C LEU A 213 10.97 20.70 2.37
N GLN A 214 10.62 19.82 1.44
CA GLN A 214 9.26 19.67 0.94
C GLN A 214 8.27 19.30 2.06
N THR A 215 8.65 18.37 2.94
CA THR A 215 7.81 17.95 4.08
C THR A 215 7.57 19.08 5.07
N VAL A 216 8.58 19.90 5.38
CA VAL A 216 8.39 20.99 6.36
C VAL A 216 7.69 22.20 5.77
N THR A 217 7.74 22.41 4.45
CA THR A 217 7.04 23.49 3.76
C THR A 217 5.60 23.14 3.39
N GLU A 218 5.25 21.84 3.36
CA GLU A 218 3.88 21.37 3.16
C GLU A 218 2.94 21.92 4.25
N ASP A 219 1.91 22.64 3.82
CA ASP A 219 0.92 23.32 4.68
C ASP A 219 1.51 24.27 5.75
N ASN A 220 2.72 24.81 5.52
CA ASN A 220 3.39 25.73 6.44
C ASN A 220 3.73 27.09 5.78
N PRO A 221 2.74 27.99 5.64
CA PRO A 221 2.92 29.29 4.98
C PRO A 221 3.94 30.18 5.71
N GLU A 222 4.10 30.02 7.03
CA GLU A 222 5.08 30.79 7.81
C GLU A 222 6.53 30.46 7.42
N LEU A 223 6.84 29.19 7.14
CA LEU A 223 8.17 28.79 6.66
C LEU A 223 8.42 29.23 5.22
N LEU A 224 7.40 29.14 4.36
CA LEU A 224 7.48 29.58 2.97
C LEU A 224 7.78 31.08 2.87
N CYS A 225 7.14 31.91 3.71
CA CYS A 225 7.47 33.34 3.81
C CYS A 225 8.89 33.65 4.32
N ARG A 226 9.60 32.66 4.90
CA ARG A 226 10.98 32.81 5.38
C ARG A 226 12.04 32.43 4.34
N LEU A 227 11.65 31.95 3.17
CA LEU A 227 12.57 31.73 2.06
C LEU A 227 13.16 33.08 1.61
N THR A 228 14.48 33.22 1.71
CA THR A 228 15.18 34.43 1.29
C THR A 228 15.47 34.40 -0.21
N PRO A 229 15.79 35.54 -0.85
CA PRO A 229 16.28 35.54 -2.23
C PRO A 229 17.49 34.63 -2.44
N SER A 230 18.36 34.50 -1.43
CA SER A 230 19.49 33.56 -1.45
C SER A 230 19.02 32.11 -1.46
N SER A 231 18.00 31.76 -0.66
CA SER A 231 17.39 30.43 -0.64
C SER A 231 16.75 30.09 -1.99
N LEU A 232 16.05 31.04 -2.62
CA LEU A 232 15.48 30.85 -3.95
C LEU A 232 16.56 30.67 -5.03
N GLN A 233 17.69 31.40 -4.93
CA GLN A 233 18.81 31.24 -5.84
C GLN A 233 19.44 29.84 -5.79
N VAL A 234 19.48 29.20 -4.61
CA VAL A 234 19.91 27.81 -4.45
C VAL A 234 18.93 26.84 -5.11
N LEU A 235 17.63 27.05 -4.92
CA LEU A 235 16.60 26.23 -5.57
C LEU A 235 16.68 26.37 -7.09
N GLU A 236 16.87 27.59 -7.60
CA GLU A 236 17.11 27.86 -9.02
C GLU A 236 18.39 27.18 -9.52
N SER A 237 19.49 27.22 -8.78
CA SER A 237 20.75 26.58 -9.19
C SER A 237 20.62 25.06 -9.27
N VAL A 238 19.88 24.46 -8.33
CA VAL A 238 19.54 23.04 -8.35
C VAL A 238 18.71 22.71 -9.58
N MET A 239 17.62 23.46 -9.83
CA MET A 239 16.72 23.30 -10.98
C MET A 239 17.44 23.41 -12.33
N MET A 240 18.42 24.30 -12.42
CA MET A 240 19.21 24.56 -13.63
C MET A 240 20.46 23.67 -13.76
N SER A 241 20.68 22.73 -12.85
CA SER A 241 21.83 21.82 -12.92
C SER A 241 21.78 20.94 -14.18
N SER A 242 22.91 20.84 -14.89
CA SER A 242 23.01 20.14 -16.18
C SER A 242 23.28 18.64 -16.06
N GLN A 243 23.31 18.09 -14.85
CA GLN A 243 23.61 16.68 -14.59
C GLN A 243 22.36 15.82 -14.82
N SER A 244 22.51 14.67 -15.48
CA SER A 244 21.40 13.85 -15.97
C SER A 244 21.19 12.54 -15.20
N THR A 245 21.75 12.38 -13.99
CA THR A 245 21.48 11.17 -13.18
C THR A 245 20.06 11.20 -12.62
N MET A 246 19.49 10.02 -12.30
CA MET A 246 18.15 9.91 -11.72
C MET A 246 18.02 10.71 -10.42
N GLU A 247 19.07 10.73 -9.59
CA GLU A 247 19.12 11.50 -8.35
C GLU A 247 19.08 13.01 -8.61
N HIS A 248 19.77 13.51 -9.65
CA HIS A 248 19.71 14.92 -10.05
C HIS A 248 18.37 15.30 -10.69
N LEU A 249 17.67 14.37 -11.35
CA LEU A 249 16.31 14.58 -11.85
C LEU A 249 15.30 14.67 -10.70
N LEU A 250 15.38 13.75 -9.74
CA LEU A 250 14.59 13.77 -8.52
C LEU A 250 14.83 15.07 -7.75
N LEU A 251 16.09 15.44 -7.55
CA LEU A 251 16.48 16.65 -6.83
C LEU A 251 15.90 17.93 -7.46
N ARG A 252 15.94 18.05 -8.79
CA ARG A 252 15.33 19.17 -9.53
C ARG A 252 13.81 19.24 -9.34
N THR A 253 13.16 18.08 -9.28
CA THR A 253 11.71 17.97 -9.09
C THR A 253 11.32 18.42 -7.68
N LEU A 254 12.06 17.96 -6.66
CA LEU A 254 11.84 18.35 -5.27
C LEU A 254 12.08 19.87 -5.05
N ALA A 255 13.12 20.42 -5.69
CA ALA A 255 13.41 21.85 -5.66
C ALA A 255 12.28 22.67 -6.33
N ALA A 256 11.80 22.24 -7.50
CA ALA A 256 10.69 22.89 -8.20
C ALA A 256 9.39 22.88 -7.36
N GLY A 257 9.08 21.75 -6.72
CA GLY A 257 7.92 21.63 -5.83
C GLY A 257 7.98 22.59 -4.63
N THR A 258 9.18 22.87 -4.11
CA THR A 258 9.38 23.83 -3.01
C THR A 258 9.18 25.28 -3.48
N VAL A 259 9.65 25.62 -4.68
CA VAL A 259 9.48 26.97 -5.27
C VAL A 259 8.00 27.28 -5.54
N ASP A 260 7.26 26.32 -6.09
CA ASP A 260 5.82 26.45 -6.36
C ASP A 260 5.00 26.65 -5.07
N GLN A 261 5.39 25.99 -3.97
CA GLN A 261 4.75 26.20 -2.67
C GLN A 261 4.98 27.61 -2.11
N GLY A 262 6.12 28.25 -2.41
CA GLY A 262 6.54 29.54 -1.83
C GLY A 262 5.97 30.79 -2.48
N GLN A 263 5.27 30.68 -3.61
CA GLN A 263 4.65 31.81 -4.29
C GLN A 263 3.15 31.91 -3.92
N GLU A 264 2.77 32.95 -3.17
CA GLU A 264 1.38 33.43 -3.23
C GLU A 264 1.08 33.88 -4.68
N PRO A 265 -0.20 33.79 -5.14
CA PRO A 265 -0.56 33.98 -6.54
C PRO A 265 -0.40 35.46 -6.93
N ILE A 266 0.80 35.86 -7.29
CA ILE A 266 1.05 37.12 -7.98
C ILE A 266 0.77 36.82 -9.46
N HIS A 267 -0.41 37.27 -9.90
CA HIS A 267 -0.69 37.47 -11.30
C HIS A 267 0.49 38.16 -11.98
N ASP A 268 0.90 37.58 -13.11
CA ASP A 268 1.80 38.08 -14.14
C ASP A 268 3.30 37.74 -13.99
N HIS A 269 3.75 36.94 -14.97
CA HIS A 269 5.12 36.76 -15.46
C HIS A 269 6.06 35.78 -14.72
N LEU A 270 5.80 34.48 -14.85
CA LEU A 270 6.87 33.46 -15.00
C LEU A 270 6.42 32.43 -16.06
N ASP A 271 6.83 32.64 -17.32
CA ASP A 271 6.70 31.63 -18.37
C ASP A 271 7.68 30.48 -18.09
N PHE A 272 7.22 29.41 -17.44
CA PHE A 272 7.89 28.12 -17.51
C PHE A 272 7.64 27.53 -18.90
N THR A 273 8.47 27.93 -19.86
CA THR A 273 8.54 27.27 -21.16
C THR A 273 9.24 25.92 -20.97
N PHE A 274 8.44 24.86 -20.76
CA PHE A 274 8.88 23.52 -21.12
C PHE A 274 9.37 23.53 -22.57
N PRO A 275 10.44 22.79 -22.93
CA PRO A 275 10.86 22.70 -24.32
C PRO A 275 9.66 22.26 -25.16
N SER A 276 9.26 23.16 -26.06
CA SER A 276 8.13 23.01 -26.96
C SER A 276 8.08 21.62 -27.59
N SER A 277 6.86 21.09 -27.76
CA SER A 277 6.44 19.83 -28.41
C SER A 277 7.03 19.52 -29.80
N ALA A 278 7.94 20.34 -30.31
CA ALA A 278 8.62 20.18 -31.59
C ALA A 278 9.71 19.08 -31.61
N GLY A 279 10.12 18.54 -30.45
CA GLY A 279 11.15 17.49 -30.37
C GLY A 279 10.71 16.07 -30.71
N PHE A 280 9.39 15.80 -30.78
CA PHE A 280 8.86 14.45 -30.99
C PHE A 280 8.57 14.10 -32.46
N HIS A 281 8.67 15.07 -33.38
CA HIS A 281 8.36 14.89 -34.80
C HIS A 281 9.55 15.19 -35.71
N SER A 282 10.62 14.39 -35.61
CA SER A 282 11.54 14.23 -36.75
C SER A 282 12.27 12.89 -36.70
N ASN A 283 11.69 11.86 -37.31
CA ASN A 283 12.47 10.77 -37.87
C ASN A 283 12.10 10.60 -39.35
N SER A 284 12.90 11.25 -40.19
CA SER A 284 12.89 11.01 -41.63
C SER A 284 13.55 9.66 -41.94
N VAL A 285 12.78 8.79 -42.59
CA VAL A 285 13.14 7.70 -43.54
C VAL A 285 14.39 6.86 -43.21
N PRO A 286 14.27 5.52 -43.05
CA PRO A 286 15.40 4.67 -42.71
C PRO A 286 16.31 4.46 -43.93
N SER A 287 17.56 4.89 -43.82
CA SER A 287 18.64 4.37 -44.67
C SER A 287 19.42 3.32 -43.88
N SER A 288 19.61 2.18 -44.54
CA SER A 288 20.09 0.91 -44.02
C SER A 288 21.47 0.92 -43.35
N LYS A 289 21.60 0.07 -42.32
CA LYS A 289 22.79 -0.60 -41.74
C LYS A 289 23.51 0.10 -40.58
N SER A 290 23.28 -0.39 -39.35
CA SER A 290 24.23 -1.21 -38.56
C SER A 290 23.56 -1.67 -37.26
N LYS A 291 23.95 -2.84 -36.78
CA LYS A 291 23.54 -3.41 -35.49
C LYS A 291 24.30 -2.67 -34.39
N ASP A 292 23.58 -2.00 -33.49
CA ASP A 292 23.86 -1.85 -32.06
C ASP A 292 22.59 -1.30 -31.43
N GLU A 293 22.10 -1.94 -30.36
CA GLU A 293 20.94 -1.48 -29.59
C GLU A 293 21.27 -0.13 -28.96
N GLN A 294 20.90 0.94 -29.63
CA GLN A 294 21.06 2.30 -29.12
C GLN A 294 20.03 2.50 -28.00
N LYS A 295 20.42 2.19 -26.75
CA LYS A 295 19.63 2.44 -25.54
C LYS A 295 19.04 3.84 -25.60
N ASN A 296 17.71 3.92 -25.61
CA ASN A 296 16.98 5.16 -25.83
C ASN A 296 16.84 5.91 -24.49
N TYR A 297 17.95 6.45 -23.98
CA TYR A 297 18.06 7.06 -22.65
C TYR A 297 16.95 8.10 -22.34
N THR A 298 16.44 8.78 -23.37
CA THR A 298 15.34 9.75 -23.25
C THR A 298 14.03 9.08 -22.80
N GLU A 299 13.73 7.87 -23.30
CA GLU A 299 12.52 7.14 -22.93
C GLU A 299 12.65 6.52 -21.54
N ASP A 300 13.84 6.05 -21.17
CA ASP A 300 14.13 5.57 -19.80
C ASP A 300 13.95 6.71 -18.77
N VAL A 301 14.45 7.91 -19.08
CA VAL A 301 14.26 9.11 -18.24
C VAL A 301 12.79 9.51 -18.16
N ALA A 302 12.06 9.48 -19.28
CA ALA A 302 10.63 9.76 -19.29
C ALA A 302 9.85 8.75 -18.44
N ASN A 303 10.22 7.47 -18.48
CA ASN A 303 9.59 6.42 -17.69
C ASN A 303 9.74 6.68 -16.18
N GLU A 304 10.95 7.00 -15.73
CA GLU A 304 11.19 7.34 -14.32
C GLU A 304 10.48 8.64 -13.89
N ALA A 305 10.45 9.67 -14.76
CA ALA A 305 9.76 10.92 -14.47
C ALA A 305 8.25 10.72 -14.32
N VAL A 306 7.64 9.90 -15.19
CA VAL A 306 6.21 9.56 -15.11
C VAL A 306 5.92 8.69 -13.88
N ASN A 307 6.79 7.75 -13.53
CA ASN A 307 6.66 6.96 -12.29
C ASN A 307 6.73 7.85 -11.04
N LEU A 308 7.65 8.81 -10.99
CA LEU A 308 7.72 9.77 -9.90
C LEU A 308 6.45 10.61 -9.81
N LEU A 309 5.97 11.13 -10.94
CA LEU A 309 4.73 11.91 -11.02
C LEU A 309 3.53 11.09 -10.51
N TRP A 310 3.44 9.83 -10.93
CA TRP A 310 2.42 8.89 -10.45
C TRP A 310 2.48 8.76 -8.92
N ASN A 311 3.66 8.50 -8.36
CA ASN A 311 3.83 8.29 -6.92
C ASN A 311 3.40 9.52 -6.10
N VAL A 312 3.80 10.70 -6.57
CA VAL A 312 3.45 11.98 -5.91
C VAL A 312 1.95 12.26 -6.02
N CYS A 313 1.32 11.96 -7.16
CA CYS A 313 -0.13 12.10 -7.32
C CYS A 313 -0.91 11.07 -6.49
N GLU A 314 -0.37 9.88 -6.24
CA GLU A 314 -1.01 8.87 -5.41
C GLU A 314 -1.00 9.23 -3.91
N SER A 315 0.01 9.97 -3.47
CA SER A 315 0.16 10.37 -2.07
C SER A 315 -0.43 11.74 -1.74
N SER A 316 -0.66 12.63 -2.72
CA SER A 316 -1.06 14.02 -2.47
C SER A 316 -2.20 14.50 -3.37
N SER A 317 -3.32 14.89 -2.75
CA SER A 317 -4.44 15.55 -3.46
C SER A 317 -4.06 16.91 -4.03
N ARG A 318 -3.10 17.60 -3.40
CA ARG A 318 -2.53 18.85 -3.93
C ARG A 318 -1.77 18.59 -5.22
N ALA A 319 -0.96 17.53 -5.27
CA ALA A 319 -0.27 17.14 -6.50
C ALA A 319 -1.24 16.82 -7.64
N VAL A 320 -2.37 16.17 -7.34
CA VAL A 320 -3.44 15.92 -8.33
C VAL A 320 -4.05 17.23 -8.86
N SER A 321 -4.24 18.24 -8.00
CA SER A 321 -4.72 19.56 -8.46
C SER A 321 -3.67 20.30 -9.30
N VAL A 322 -2.38 20.25 -8.92
CA VAL A 322 -1.28 20.84 -9.70
C VAL A 322 -1.17 20.16 -11.07
N PHE A 323 -1.21 18.83 -11.11
CA PHE A 323 -1.27 18.05 -12.35
C PHE A 323 -2.38 18.55 -13.28
N SER A 324 -3.55 18.81 -12.69
CA SER A 324 -4.74 19.27 -13.42
C SER A 324 -4.60 20.70 -13.95
N LYS A 325 -3.73 21.53 -13.35
CA LYS A 325 -3.52 22.94 -13.72
C LYS A 325 -2.42 23.11 -14.78
N GLU A 326 -1.30 22.40 -14.62
CA GLU A 326 -0.05 22.56 -15.38
C GLU A 326 -0.01 21.85 -16.74
N GLY A 327 -1.13 21.33 -17.23
CA GLY A 327 -1.19 20.69 -18.55
C GLY A 327 -0.43 19.35 -18.65
N LEU A 328 -0.11 18.72 -17.51
CA LEU A 328 0.58 17.43 -17.47
C LEU A 328 -0.23 16.28 -18.08
N LEU A 329 -1.56 16.45 -18.20
CA LEU A 329 -2.44 15.52 -18.91
C LEU A 329 -1.92 15.24 -20.33
N ASP A 330 -1.60 16.27 -21.12
CA ASP A 330 -1.20 16.10 -22.52
C ASP A 330 0.15 15.37 -22.66
N VAL A 331 1.05 15.58 -21.69
CA VAL A 331 2.34 14.88 -21.61
C VAL A 331 2.11 13.39 -21.33
N VAL A 332 1.32 13.07 -20.31
CA VAL A 332 1.00 11.67 -19.95
C VAL A 332 0.26 10.96 -21.09
N MET A 333 -0.66 11.65 -21.77
CA MET A 333 -1.38 11.10 -22.93
C MET A 333 -0.43 10.84 -24.12
N SER A 334 0.57 11.69 -24.35
CA SER A 334 1.57 11.49 -25.40
C SER A 334 2.47 10.27 -25.12
N CYS A 335 2.83 10.04 -23.84
CA CYS A 335 3.53 8.83 -23.42
C CYS A 335 2.68 7.57 -23.67
N LEU A 336 1.37 7.65 -23.41
CA LEU A 336 0.43 6.57 -23.62
C LEU A 336 0.19 6.24 -25.11
N GLU A 337 0.19 7.25 -25.99
CA GLU A 337 0.00 7.07 -27.44
C GLU A 337 1.11 6.22 -28.09
N ARG A 338 2.32 6.24 -27.53
CA ARG A 338 3.49 5.46 -27.99
C ARG A 338 3.50 4.00 -27.50
N HIS A 339 2.36 3.46 -27.03
CA HIS A 339 2.29 2.13 -26.42
C HIS A 339 2.79 0.97 -27.30
N SER A 340 2.76 1.11 -28.63
CA SER A 340 3.28 0.09 -29.54
C SER A 340 4.81 0.05 -29.61
N GLU A 341 5.47 1.15 -29.24
CA GLU A 341 6.93 1.31 -29.28
C GLU A 341 7.54 1.06 -27.90
N ASN A 342 6.93 1.60 -26.84
CA ASN A 342 7.42 1.49 -25.47
C ASN A 342 6.28 1.20 -24.50
N VAL A 343 6.03 -0.09 -24.26
CA VAL A 343 4.96 -0.54 -23.36
C VAL A 343 5.24 -0.17 -21.90
N GLU A 344 6.50 -0.12 -21.48
CA GLU A 344 6.88 0.17 -20.10
C GLU A 344 6.50 1.61 -19.72
N LEU A 345 6.89 2.57 -20.56
CA LEU A 345 6.50 3.98 -20.42
C LEU A 345 4.98 4.15 -20.48
N ALA A 346 4.31 3.46 -21.40
CA ALA A 346 2.86 3.53 -21.53
C ALA A 346 2.14 2.95 -20.28
N VAL A 347 2.67 1.90 -19.68
CA VAL A 347 2.15 1.34 -18.41
C VAL A 347 2.31 2.35 -17.27
N SER A 348 3.48 2.98 -17.13
CA SER A 348 3.71 4.04 -16.13
C SER A 348 2.75 5.22 -16.34
N ALA A 349 2.55 5.64 -17.59
CA ALA A 349 1.60 6.69 -17.95
C ALA A 349 0.16 6.32 -17.61
N ALA A 350 -0.25 5.09 -17.89
CA ALA A 350 -1.60 4.60 -17.58
C ALA A 350 -1.83 4.46 -16.07
N TYR A 351 -0.80 4.07 -15.30
CA TYR A 351 -0.84 4.08 -13.84
C TYR A 351 -1.09 5.50 -13.29
N CYS A 352 -0.27 6.46 -13.73
CA CYS A 352 -0.42 7.88 -13.40
C CYS A 352 -1.83 8.38 -13.73
N LEU A 353 -2.28 8.12 -14.95
CA LEU A 353 -3.58 8.58 -15.45
C LEU A 353 -4.75 7.99 -14.65
N GLN A 354 -4.69 6.70 -14.31
CA GLN A 354 -5.74 6.07 -13.51
C GLN A 354 -5.83 6.70 -12.11
N THR A 355 -4.69 7.05 -11.52
CA THR A 355 -4.65 7.72 -10.20
C THR A 355 -5.20 9.15 -10.28
N VAL A 356 -4.74 9.98 -11.22
CA VAL A 356 -5.20 11.38 -11.31
C VAL A 356 -6.64 11.55 -11.79
N THR A 357 -7.22 10.51 -12.40
CA THR A 357 -8.63 10.50 -12.83
C THR A 357 -9.59 10.02 -11.73
N GLU A 358 -9.09 9.45 -10.63
CA GLU A 358 -9.91 9.00 -9.49
C GLU A 358 -10.43 10.22 -8.70
N ASP A 359 -11.75 10.38 -8.61
CA ASP A 359 -12.44 11.46 -7.86
C ASP A 359 -11.94 12.89 -8.16
N ASN A 360 -11.54 13.19 -9.41
CA ASN A 360 -10.97 14.48 -9.80
C ASN A 360 -11.85 15.26 -10.81
N PRO A 361 -12.82 16.06 -10.35
CA PRO A 361 -13.72 16.81 -11.23
C PRO A 361 -13.02 17.92 -12.04
N GLU A 362 -11.89 18.46 -11.55
CA GLU A 362 -11.13 19.50 -12.26
C GLU A 362 -10.55 18.96 -13.58
N LEU A 363 -10.02 17.74 -13.54
CA LEU A 363 -9.46 17.07 -14.72
C LEU A 363 -10.56 16.66 -15.71
N LEU A 364 -11.74 16.25 -15.21
CA LEU A 364 -12.89 15.89 -16.06
C LEU A 364 -13.26 17.00 -17.05
N CYS A 365 -13.19 18.27 -16.62
CA CYS A 365 -13.49 19.43 -17.47
C CYS A 365 -12.44 19.71 -18.55
N ARG A 366 -11.23 19.14 -18.45
CA ARG A 366 -10.11 19.41 -19.36
C ARG A 366 -9.88 18.32 -20.41
N LEU A 367 -10.64 17.22 -20.35
CA LEU A 367 -10.51 16.13 -21.30
C LEU A 367 -11.05 16.51 -22.68
N THR A 368 -10.29 16.12 -23.71
CA THR A 368 -10.66 16.36 -25.11
C THR A 368 -11.12 15.05 -25.78
N PRO A 369 -11.87 15.12 -26.90
CA PRO A 369 -12.19 13.95 -27.71
C PRO A 369 -10.93 13.18 -28.16
N SER A 370 -9.82 13.88 -28.43
CA SER A 370 -8.53 13.28 -28.77
C SER A 370 -7.97 12.45 -27.62
N SER A 371 -8.10 12.93 -26.38
CA SER A 371 -7.67 12.19 -25.19
C SER A 371 -8.45 10.88 -25.03
N LEU A 372 -9.77 10.91 -25.27
CA LEU A 372 -10.61 9.70 -25.22
C LEU A 372 -10.26 8.71 -26.34
N GLN A 373 -9.89 9.22 -27.52
CA GLN A 373 -9.49 8.38 -28.66
C GLN A 373 -8.19 7.60 -28.39
N VAL A 374 -7.22 8.20 -27.69
CA VAL A 374 -5.99 7.50 -27.27
C VAL A 374 -6.30 6.38 -26.27
N LEU A 375 -7.19 6.63 -25.30
CA LEU A 375 -7.63 5.57 -24.37
C LEU A 375 -8.33 4.42 -25.10
N GLU A 376 -9.19 4.74 -26.08
CA GLU A 376 -9.87 3.77 -26.91
C GLU A 376 -8.88 2.95 -27.76
N SER A 377 -7.87 3.59 -28.37
CA SER A 377 -6.85 2.88 -29.16
C SER A 377 -6.04 1.91 -28.31
N VAL A 378 -5.68 2.30 -27.07
CA VAL A 378 -4.99 1.42 -26.12
C VAL A 378 -5.85 0.23 -25.74
N MET A 379 -7.13 0.46 -25.41
CA MET A 379 -8.10 -0.60 -25.06
C MET A 379 -8.30 -1.62 -26.19
N MET A 380 -8.24 -1.16 -27.45
CA MET A 380 -8.44 -1.98 -28.65
C MET A 380 -7.14 -2.58 -29.21
N SER A 381 -6.02 -2.43 -28.50
CA SER A 381 -4.72 -2.96 -28.92
C SER A 381 -4.72 -4.50 -28.96
N SER A 382 -4.04 -5.08 -29.97
CA SER A 382 -4.10 -6.52 -30.29
C SER A 382 -2.92 -7.35 -29.75
N GLN A 383 -1.94 -6.70 -29.12
CA GLN A 383 -0.76 -7.35 -28.56
C GLN A 383 -1.13 -8.27 -27.38
N SER A 384 -0.48 -9.43 -27.29
CA SER A 384 -0.85 -10.52 -26.37
C SER A 384 0.05 -10.66 -25.13
N THR A 385 1.05 -9.79 -24.95
CA THR A 385 1.94 -9.86 -23.78
C THR A 385 1.20 -9.48 -22.48
N MET A 386 1.75 -9.90 -21.33
CA MET A 386 1.13 -9.62 -20.04
C MET A 386 1.21 -8.13 -19.67
N GLU A 387 2.25 -7.43 -20.13
CA GLU A 387 2.32 -5.96 -20.01
C GLU A 387 1.23 -5.25 -20.81
N HIS A 388 0.91 -5.71 -22.03
CA HIS A 388 -0.19 -5.15 -22.81
C HIS A 388 -1.57 -5.53 -22.23
N LEU A 389 -1.69 -6.65 -21.53
CA LEU A 389 -2.89 -6.97 -20.74
C LEU A 389 -3.04 -6.01 -19.56
N LEU A 390 -1.96 -5.74 -18.82
CA LEU A 390 -1.94 -4.73 -17.76
C LEU A 390 -2.31 -3.35 -18.29
N LEU A 391 -1.67 -2.91 -19.38
CA LEU A 391 -1.92 -1.61 -20.00
C LEU A 391 -3.40 -1.43 -20.37
N ARG A 392 -4.01 -2.42 -21.03
CA ARG A 392 -5.44 -2.39 -21.37
C ARG A 392 -6.32 -2.34 -20.12
N THR A 393 -5.93 -3.04 -19.05
CA THR A 393 -6.65 -3.02 -17.76
C THR A 393 -6.59 -1.64 -17.09
N LEU A 394 -5.41 -1.00 -17.09
CA LEU A 394 -5.23 0.35 -16.58
C LEU A 394 -6.04 1.38 -17.39
N ALA A 395 -6.00 1.28 -18.72
CA ALA A 395 -6.80 2.13 -19.59
C ALA A 395 -8.31 1.95 -19.35
N ALA A 396 -8.77 0.70 -19.17
CA ALA A 396 -10.16 0.40 -18.82
C ALA A 396 -10.56 1.02 -17.46
N GLY A 397 -9.64 1.03 -16.49
CA GLY A 397 -9.81 1.72 -15.21
C GLY A 397 -9.91 3.25 -15.35
N CYS A 398 -9.05 3.85 -16.17
CA CYS A 398 -9.13 5.29 -16.51
C CYS A 398 -10.50 5.61 -17.12
N VAL A 399 -10.90 4.87 -18.16
CA VAL A 399 -12.18 5.08 -18.84
C VAL A 399 -13.38 4.90 -17.90
N TRP A 400 -13.30 3.97 -16.95
CA TRP A 400 -14.32 3.82 -15.91
C TRP A 400 -14.42 5.04 -14.99
N ASN A 401 -13.28 5.62 -14.57
CA ASN A 401 -13.27 6.86 -13.79
C ASN A 401 -13.88 8.03 -14.59
N LEU A 402 -13.72 8.01 -15.91
CA LEU A 402 -14.22 9.03 -16.84
C LEU A 402 -15.67 8.79 -17.31
N LYS A 403 -16.39 7.78 -16.78
CA LYS A 403 -17.70 7.34 -17.28
C LYS A 403 -18.74 8.45 -17.41
N SER A 404 -18.69 9.48 -16.55
CA SER A 404 -19.62 10.61 -16.54
C SER A 404 -19.40 11.61 -17.68
N VAL A 405 -18.22 11.62 -18.30
CA VAL A 405 -17.83 12.54 -19.38
C VAL A 405 -17.91 11.88 -20.77
N LEU A 406 -18.09 10.55 -20.82
CA LEU A 406 -18.18 9.82 -22.08
C LEU A 406 -19.38 10.28 -22.93
N PRO A 407 -19.25 10.38 -24.27
CA PRO A 407 -20.35 10.71 -25.15
C PRO A 407 -21.50 9.69 -25.02
N SER A 408 -22.73 10.17 -24.84
CA SER A 408 -23.91 9.29 -24.64
C SER A 408 -24.17 8.33 -25.80
N SER A 409 -23.70 8.66 -27.02
CA SER A 409 -23.81 7.80 -28.21
C SER A 409 -22.91 6.56 -28.17
N SER A 410 -21.77 6.62 -27.49
CA SER A 410 -20.79 5.52 -27.42
C SER A 410 -20.61 4.95 -26.01
N GLN A 411 -21.10 5.63 -24.98
CA GLN A 411 -20.92 5.26 -23.57
C GLN A 411 -21.24 3.78 -23.29
N ALA A 412 -22.37 3.26 -23.77
CA ALA A 412 -22.74 1.86 -23.54
C ALA A 412 -21.76 0.86 -24.18
N GLU A 413 -21.28 1.15 -25.40
CA GLU A 413 -20.30 0.32 -26.10
C GLU A 413 -18.92 0.38 -25.42
N THR A 414 -18.48 1.59 -25.04
CA THR A 414 -17.25 1.81 -24.30
C THR A 414 -17.25 1.09 -22.95
N LEU A 415 -18.34 1.19 -22.18
CA LEU A 415 -18.49 0.47 -20.91
C LEU A 415 -18.53 -1.05 -21.13
N SER A 416 -19.19 -1.54 -22.18
CA SER A 416 -19.13 -2.96 -22.54
C SER A 416 -17.69 -3.41 -22.86
N ALA A 417 -16.89 -2.56 -23.50
CA ALA A 417 -15.48 -2.83 -23.77
C ALA A 417 -14.63 -2.88 -22.48
N VAL A 418 -14.84 -1.96 -21.55
CA VAL A 418 -14.24 -1.99 -20.20
C VAL A 418 -14.52 -3.34 -19.55
N MET A 419 -15.79 -3.76 -19.48
CA MET A 419 -16.18 -5.02 -18.85
C MET A 419 -15.53 -6.24 -19.50
N ARG A 420 -15.41 -6.25 -20.83
CA ARG A 420 -14.74 -7.33 -21.58
C ARG A 420 -13.25 -7.41 -21.26
N ILE A 421 -12.56 -6.27 -21.15
CA ILE A 421 -11.13 -6.24 -20.78
C ILE A 421 -10.92 -6.79 -19.37
N LEU A 422 -11.75 -6.37 -18.41
CA LEU A 422 -11.70 -6.87 -17.04
C LEU A 422 -11.95 -8.39 -17.00
N SER A 423 -12.95 -8.86 -17.75
CA SER A 423 -13.28 -10.28 -17.88
C SER A 423 -12.15 -11.10 -18.51
N ASN A 424 -11.53 -10.60 -19.58
CA ASN A 424 -10.38 -11.26 -20.23
C ASN A 424 -9.17 -11.32 -19.29
N THR A 425 -8.95 -10.28 -18.48
CA THR A 425 -7.83 -10.21 -17.54
C THR A 425 -7.96 -11.25 -16.42
N LEU A 426 -9.17 -11.46 -15.91
CA LEU A 426 -9.44 -12.47 -14.89
C LEU A 426 -9.47 -13.90 -15.46
N GLU A 427 -9.63 -14.07 -16.77
CA GLU A 427 -9.68 -15.38 -17.43
C GLU A 427 -8.33 -16.10 -17.44
N VAL A 428 -7.22 -15.35 -17.46
CA VAL A 428 -5.88 -15.92 -17.51
C VAL A 428 -5.55 -16.66 -16.20
N ASP A 429 -5.18 -17.94 -16.29
CA ASP A 429 -4.69 -18.70 -15.12
C ASP A 429 -3.27 -18.24 -14.76
N ALA A 430 -3.14 -17.54 -13.63
CA ALA A 430 -1.85 -17.02 -13.19
C ALA A 430 -0.90 -18.13 -12.71
N GLY A 431 -1.42 -19.21 -12.12
CA GLY A 431 -0.60 -20.33 -11.66
C GLY A 431 0.04 -21.04 -12.85
N GLN A 432 -0.75 -21.32 -13.89
CA GLN A 432 -0.25 -21.92 -15.12
C GLN A 432 0.69 -20.98 -15.88
N ALA A 433 0.34 -19.70 -16.02
CA ALA A 433 1.19 -18.72 -16.71
C ALA A 433 2.56 -18.54 -16.04
N ILE A 434 2.62 -18.56 -14.70
CA ILE A 434 3.88 -18.48 -13.95
C ILE A 434 4.77 -19.70 -14.23
N LEU A 435 4.19 -20.90 -14.30
CA LEU A 435 4.95 -22.12 -14.62
C LEU A 435 5.50 -22.07 -16.05
N GLU A 436 4.70 -21.62 -17.01
CA GLU A 436 5.12 -21.46 -18.41
C GLU A 436 6.22 -20.41 -18.57
N LEU A 437 6.09 -19.26 -17.91
CA LEU A 437 7.11 -18.21 -17.91
C LEU A 437 8.40 -18.70 -17.24
N LYS A 438 8.32 -19.52 -16.19
CA LYS A 438 9.52 -20.11 -15.58
C LYS A 438 10.22 -21.11 -16.50
N GLU A 439 9.46 -21.90 -17.23
CA GLU A 439 10.01 -22.82 -18.23
C GLU A 439 10.69 -22.05 -19.36
N GLN A 440 10.11 -20.94 -19.80
CA GLN A 440 10.71 -20.04 -20.81
C GLN A 440 12.03 -19.43 -20.33
N GLU A 441 12.09 -18.93 -19.09
CA GLU A 441 13.34 -18.41 -18.49
C GLU A 441 14.43 -19.48 -18.48
N SER A 442 14.07 -20.73 -18.12
CA SER A 442 15.02 -21.85 -18.04
C SER A 442 15.59 -22.20 -19.42
N ARG A 443 14.73 -22.28 -20.45
CA ARG A 443 15.16 -22.51 -21.83
C ARG A 443 16.05 -21.38 -22.36
N ARG A 444 15.69 -20.12 -22.07
CA ARG A 444 16.52 -18.96 -22.46
C ARG A 444 17.91 -19.02 -21.83
N ARG A 445 18.00 -19.49 -20.58
CA ARG A 445 19.26 -19.65 -19.87
C ARG A 445 20.13 -20.75 -20.48
N GLU A 446 19.54 -21.90 -20.81
CA GLU A 446 20.21 -23.01 -21.50
C GLU A 446 20.74 -22.57 -22.88
N GLU A 447 19.94 -21.86 -23.68
CA GLU A 447 20.34 -21.33 -24.99
C GLU A 447 21.44 -20.24 -24.91
N GLY A 448 21.51 -19.51 -23.79
CA GLY A 448 22.57 -18.52 -23.53
C GLY A 448 23.90 -19.17 -23.17
N GLU A 449 23.86 -20.19 -22.31
CA GLU A 449 25.04 -20.97 -21.89
C GLU A 449 25.63 -21.78 -23.08
N GLU A 450 24.81 -22.28 -24.01
CA GLU A 450 25.30 -22.94 -25.23
C GLU A 450 26.01 -22.00 -26.23
N ARG A 451 25.68 -20.71 -26.26
CA ARG A 451 26.32 -19.73 -27.15
C ARG A 451 27.71 -19.31 -26.68
N GLU A 452 27.99 -19.38 -25.38
CA GLU A 452 29.29 -19.00 -24.81
C GLU A 452 30.36 -20.11 -24.95
N VAL A 453 29.95 -21.36 -25.20
CA VAL A 453 30.86 -22.52 -25.22
C VAL A 453 31.38 -22.87 -26.63
N GLN A 454 30.98 -22.16 -27.70
CA GLN A 454 31.43 -22.47 -29.07
C GLN A 454 32.89 -22.03 -29.30
N PRO A 455 33.88 -22.93 -29.47
CA PRO A 455 35.24 -22.53 -29.82
C PRO A 455 35.26 -22.12 -31.29
N CYS A 456 35.79 -20.93 -31.61
CA CYS A 456 36.05 -20.52 -32.98
C CYS A 456 37.06 -21.45 -33.68
N SER A 457 36.57 -22.52 -34.31
CA SER A 457 37.32 -23.24 -35.34
C SER A 457 36.73 -22.89 -36.70
N ASP A 458 37.31 -21.88 -37.36
CA ASP A 458 37.36 -21.82 -38.83
C ASP A 458 38.28 -20.65 -39.26
N ARG A 459 39.55 -20.97 -39.58
CA ARG A 459 40.31 -20.24 -40.60
C ARG A 459 40.99 -21.25 -41.52
N PRO A 460 40.80 -21.15 -42.85
CA PRO A 460 41.50 -21.98 -43.82
C PRO A 460 42.94 -21.51 -43.99
N GLY A 461 43.84 -22.47 -44.18
CA GLY A 461 45.27 -22.33 -44.00
C GLY A 461 46.03 -21.53 -45.06
N GLU A 462 47.24 -21.14 -44.67
CA GLU A 462 48.37 -20.90 -45.55
C GLU A 462 49.60 -21.63 -45.01
N GLU A 463 50.26 -22.34 -45.90
CA GLU A 463 51.46 -23.13 -45.69
C GLU A 463 52.70 -22.27 -45.43
N THR A 464 53.62 -22.79 -44.61
CA THR A 464 55.10 -22.68 -44.64
C THR A 464 55.57 -23.08 -43.24
N GLY A 465 56.52 -23.98 -42.96
CA GLY A 465 57.56 -24.65 -43.73
C GLY A 465 58.73 -24.88 -42.77
N SER A 466 58.88 -26.12 -42.29
CA SER A 466 60.14 -26.77 -41.88
C SER A 466 60.98 -26.21 -40.71
N ARG A 467 61.13 -27.01 -39.62
CA ARG A 467 62.40 -27.69 -39.25
C ARG A 467 62.28 -28.52 -37.96
N GLU A 468 62.81 -29.73 -38.07
CA GLU A 468 63.08 -30.69 -37.00
C GLU A 468 64.20 -30.19 -36.06
N GLY A 469 64.21 -30.68 -34.82
CA GLY A 469 65.38 -30.62 -33.95
C GLY A 469 65.11 -30.82 -32.46
N ASP A 470 65.15 -32.09 -32.04
CA ASP A 470 65.83 -32.62 -30.85
C ASP A 470 65.72 -31.94 -29.46
N GLY A 471 65.38 -32.77 -28.46
CA GLY A 471 66.26 -32.91 -27.28
C GLY A 471 65.85 -32.24 -25.95
N MET A 472 65.33 -33.10 -25.07
CA MET A 472 65.59 -33.19 -23.62
C MET A 472 64.98 -32.19 -22.62
N GLU A 473 64.50 -32.84 -21.56
CA GLU A 473 64.09 -32.39 -20.23
C GLU A 473 65.04 -31.36 -19.61
N ASP A 474 64.49 -30.35 -18.92
CA ASP A 474 64.64 -30.23 -17.47
C ASP A 474 63.71 -29.14 -16.94
N GLY A 475 63.18 -29.38 -15.74
CA GLY A 475 62.19 -28.54 -15.08
C GLY A 475 62.75 -27.23 -14.55
N ASP A 476 61.85 -26.26 -14.39
CA ASP A 476 61.72 -25.47 -13.17
C ASP A 476 60.39 -24.70 -13.24
N GLU A 477 59.59 -24.84 -12.19
CA GLU A 477 58.35 -24.11 -11.96
C GLU A 477 58.68 -22.65 -11.64
N GLU A 478 58.51 -21.74 -12.60
CA GLU A 478 58.51 -20.30 -12.35
C GLU A 478 57.09 -19.73 -12.48
N MET A 479 56.66 -19.13 -11.37
CA MET A 479 55.43 -18.37 -11.15
C MET A 479 55.31 -17.20 -12.17
N GLY A 480 54.60 -17.44 -13.27
CA GLY A 480 54.28 -16.44 -14.30
C GLY A 480 52.92 -15.79 -14.10
N LYS A 481 52.90 -14.47 -13.94
CA LYS A 481 51.73 -13.57 -13.85
C LYS A 481 50.67 -13.84 -14.94
N PRO A 482 49.36 -13.83 -14.64
CA PRO A 482 48.34 -13.70 -15.67
C PRO A 482 48.19 -12.23 -16.08
N ASN A 483 48.33 -11.97 -17.37
CA ASN A 483 47.94 -10.70 -18.00
C ASN A 483 46.44 -10.48 -17.80
N THR A 484 46.07 -9.52 -16.97
CA THR A 484 44.72 -8.94 -16.91
C THR A 484 44.56 -7.96 -18.07
N SER A 485 43.90 -8.40 -19.14
CA SER A 485 43.12 -7.52 -20.00
C SER A 485 41.74 -8.16 -20.15
N ALA A 486 40.98 -8.15 -19.06
CA ALA A 486 39.54 -8.36 -19.11
C ALA A 486 38.94 -7.08 -19.69
N ASP A 487 38.34 -7.20 -20.87
CA ASP A 487 37.38 -6.22 -21.36
C ASP A 487 36.30 -6.09 -20.28
N ASN A 488 36.18 -4.90 -19.69
CA ASN A 488 35.15 -4.57 -18.73
C ASN A 488 33.82 -4.41 -19.49
N ASP A 489 33.16 -5.53 -19.79
CA ASP A 489 31.76 -5.49 -20.19
C ASP A 489 30.90 -5.24 -18.95
N ILE A 490 30.57 -3.97 -18.73
CA ILE A 490 29.74 -3.45 -17.62
C ILE A 490 28.30 -4.02 -17.66
N SER A 491 27.96 -4.79 -18.69
CA SER A 491 26.69 -5.50 -18.83
C SER A 491 26.43 -6.53 -17.71
N ASP A 492 27.48 -7.05 -17.06
CA ASP A 492 27.39 -8.03 -15.96
C ASP A 492 27.10 -7.42 -14.57
N LEU A 493 27.11 -6.08 -14.44
CA LEU A 493 26.87 -5.39 -13.16
C LEU A 493 25.40 -5.05 -12.91
N PHE A 494 24.51 -5.33 -13.85
CA PHE A 494 23.06 -5.22 -13.65
C PHE A 494 22.48 -6.60 -13.36
N PRO A 495 21.61 -6.77 -12.34
CA PRO A 495 20.79 -7.98 -12.25
C PRO A 495 20.09 -8.13 -13.61
N PRO A 496 20.13 -9.31 -14.27
CA PRO A 496 19.41 -9.48 -15.51
C PRO A 496 17.96 -9.06 -15.26
N LYS A 497 17.46 -8.09 -16.05
CA LYS A 497 16.03 -7.77 -16.09
C LYS A 497 15.35 -9.07 -16.48
N ASN A 498 14.82 -9.80 -15.50
CA ASN A 498 14.23 -11.10 -15.71
C ASN A 498 12.85 -10.84 -16.34
N GLU A 499 12.84 -10.76 -17.67
CA GLU A 499 11.70 -10.35 -18.48
C GLU A 499 10.47 -11.22 -18.15
N GLU A 500 10.68 -12.51 -17.89
CA GLU A 500 9.64 -13.45 -17.47
C GLU A 500 9.03 -13.08 -16.11
N VAL A 501 9.85 -12.63 -15.14
CA VAL A 501 9.36 -12.12 -13.85
C VAL A 501 8.58 -10.81 -14.04
N LYS A 502 9.01 -9.96 -14.98
CA LYS A 502 8.29 -8.73 -15.34
C LYS A 502 6.91 -9.04 -15.92
N GLN A 503 6.82 -10.00 -16.86
CA GLN A 503 5.55 -10.45 -17.44
C GLN A 503 4.64 -11.09 -16.36
N ALA A 504 5.17 -11.94 -15.48
CA ALA A 504 4.41 -12.51 -14.37
C ALA A 504 3.89 -11.43 -13.41
N THR A 505 4.73 -10.44 -13.11
CA THR A 505 4.37 -9.29 -12.28
C THR A 505 3.27 -8.46 -12.94
N ALA A 506 3.35 -8.23 -14.24
CA ALA A 506 2.35 -7.49 -15.01
C ALA A 506 1.00 -8.21 -14.98
N LEU A 507 0.98 -9.54 -15.18
CA LEU A 507 -0.25 -10.34 -15.10
C LEU A 507 -0.92 -10.23 -13.73
N LEU A 508 -0.19 -10.44 -12.64
CA LEU A 508 -0.74 -10.36 -11.29
C LEU A 508 -1.23 -8.95 -10.96
N SER A 509 -0.51 -7.92 -11.42
CA SER A 509 -0.90 -6.52 -11.24
C SER A 509 -2.15 -6.16 -12.06
N ALA A 510 -2.31 -6.75 -13.25
CA ALA A 510 -3.51 -6.60 -14.07
C ALA A 510 -4.72 -7.24 -13.38
N GLN A 511 -4.57 -8.45 -12.84
CA GLN A 511 -5.64 -9.13 -12.10
C GLN A 511 -6.02 -8.37 -10.83
N GLN A 512 -5.04 -7.89 -10.07
CA GLN A 512 -5.27 -7.05 -8.90
C GLN A 512 -6.07 -5.79 -9.27
N THR A 513 -5.60 -5.05 -10.30
CA THR A 513 -6.25 -3.82 -10.77
C THR A 513 -7.67 -4.09 -11.26
N SER A 514 -7.87 -5.18 -12.02
CA SER A 514 -9.19 -5.58 -12.52
C SER A 514 -10.18 -5.81 -11.38
N LEU A 515 -9.77 -6.55 -10.34
CA LEU A 515 -10.58 -6.80 -9.15
C LEU A 515 -10.90 -5.51 -8.38
N GLU A 516 -9.93 -4.60 -8.26
CA GLU A 516 -10.13 -3.30 -7.61
C GLU A 516 -11.11 -2.40 -8.36
N ILE A 517 -11.03 -2.38 -9.70
CA ILE A 517 -12.00 -1.66 -10.54
C ILE A 517 -13.40 -2.24 -10.34
N ILE A 518 -13.58 -3.57 -10.41
CA ILE A 518 -14.88 -4.23 -10.26
C ILE A 518 -15.47 -3.95 -8.87
N VAL A 519 -14.65 -3.98 -7.82
CA VAL A 519 -15.05 -3.61 -6.46
C VAL A 519 -15.60 -2.20 -6.41
N ASN A 520 -14.92 -1.24 -7.04
CA ASN A 520 -15.37 0.14 -7.09
C ASN A 520 -16.66 0.28 -7.92
N MET A 521 -16.91 -0.59 -8.93
CA MET A 521 -18.21 -0.66 -9.60
C MET A 521 -19.32 -1.10 -8.66
N CYS A 522 -19.05 -2.08 -7.79
CA CYS A 522 -20.00 -2.63 -6.83
C CYS A 522 -20.13 -1.78 -5.54
N CYS A 523 -19.70 -0.51 -5.54
CA CYS A 523 -19.93 0.42 -4.43
C CYS A 523 -21.01 1.43 -4.81
N SER A 524 -22.01 1.67 -3.94
CA SER A 524 -22.97 2.76 -4.15
C SER A 524 -22.35 4.11 -3.77
N ASP A 525 -22.46 5.08 -4.67
CA ASP A 525 -22.23 6.52 -4.40
C ASP A 525 -23.45 7.17 -3.76
N ASP A 526 -24.28 6.41 -3.03
CA ASP A 526 -25.46 7.00 -2.40
C ASP A 526 -24.96 8.04 -1.38
N PRO A 527 -25.40 9.32 -1.49
CA PRO A 527 -25.20 10.26 -0.42
C PRO A 527 -25.75 9.60 0.85
N SER A 528 -25.00 9.71 1.94
CA SER A 528 -25.50 9.37 3.26
C SER A 528 -26.91 9.94 3.42
N ASP A 529 -27.74 9.25 4.21
CA ASP A 529 -29.08 9.62 4.67
C ASP A 529 -29.09 10.97 5.46
N ASP A 530 -28.29 11.96 5.05
CA ASP A 530 -28.07 13.27 5.64
C ASP A 530 -29.29 14.20 5.51
N GLU A 531 -30.39 13.74 4.92
CA GLU A 531 -31.69 14.43 4.96
C GLU A 531 -32.58 14.00 6.15
N TRP A 532 -32.10 13.14 7.06
CA TRP A 532 -32.84 12.79 8.29
C TRP A 532 -32.36 13.52 9.55
N GLU A 533 -31.51 14.55 9.41
CA GLU A 533 -31.30 15.52 10.49
C GLU A 533 -32.48 16.49 10.55
N GLU A 534 -33.59 16.04 11.12
CA GLU A 534 -34.41 16.80 12.05
C GLU A 534 -35.43 15.83 12.69
N LEU A 535 -35.79 16.08 13.96
CA LEU A 535 -36.68 15.26 14.79
C LEU A 535 -36.03 14.15 15.64
N SER A 536 -34.98 14.51 16.38
CA SER A 536 -34.78 13.91 17.72
C SER A 536 -34.30 14.93 18.75
N SER A 537 -35.07 16.01 18.91
CA SER A 537 -35.10 16.77 20.16
C SER A 537 -36.56 16.91 20.62
N SER A 538 -37.01 15.99 21.47
CA SER A 538 -38.22 16.20 22.28
C SER A 538 -37.82 16.33 23.73
N ASP A 539 -37.54 17.57 24.14
CA ASP A 539 -38.03 18.13 25.40
C ASP A 539 -38.20 19.65 25.20
N GLU A 540 -39.44 20.09 25.37
CA GLU A 540 -39.93 21.43 25.73
C GLU A 540 -39.85 22.62 24.73
N SER A 541 -41.04 23.08 24.32
CA SER A 541 -41.45 24.46 23.96
C SER A 541 -40.68 25.23 22.87
N ASP A 542 -41.30 25.56 21.73
CA ASP A 542 -42.13 26.77 21.53
C ASP A 542 -42.53 26.93 20.05
N MET A 543 -43.65 27.64 19.83
CA MET A 543 -44.23 27.96 18.53
C MET A 543 -43.36 28.94 17.72
N CYS A 544 -43.14 28.69 16.41
CA CYS A 544 -43.14 29.73 15.36
C CYS A 544 -42.93 29.18 13.93
N ALA A 545 -43.95 29.45 13.09
CA ALA A 545 -44.00 29.84 11.68
C ALA A 545 -43.05 29.27 10.59
N GLU A 546 -43.71 28.82 9.52
CA GLU A 546 -43.26 28.45 8.17
C GLU A 546 -42.28 29.42 7.47
N SER A 547 -41.36 28.87 6.67
CA SER A 547 -41.15 29.14 5.22
C SER A 547 -39.98 28.24 4.77
N SER A 548 -39.85 27.66 3.56
CA SER A 548 -40.45 27.92 2.26
C SER A 548 -40.09 26.74 1.34
N LEU A 549 -41.06 26.31 0.53
CA LEU A 549 -40.95 25.31 -0.51
C LEU A 549 -39.96 25.73 -1.61
N CYS A 550 -39.09 24.81 -2.04
CA CYS A 550 -38.50 24.83 -3.38
C CYS A 550 -38.67 23.43 -3.99
N GLU A 551 -39.78 23.25 -4.70
CA GLU A 551 -39.93 22.16 -5.68
C GLU A 551 -39.13 22.53 -6.93
N CYS A 552 -38.17 21.70 -7.33
CA CYS A 552 -37.87 21.49 -8.74
C CYS A 552 -36.99 20.26 -9.00
N SER A 553 -37.58 19.31 -9.73
CA SER A 553 -36.96 18.44 -10.74
C SER A 553 -36.61 17.00 -10.35
N GLY A 554 -37.45 16.07 -10.84
CA GLY A 554 -37.02 14.75 -11.26
C GLY A 554 -37.23 13.63 -10.26
N VAL A 555 -38.45 13.10 -10.19
CA VAL A 555 -38.74 11.79 -9.58
C VAL A 555 -37.90 10.74 -10.32
N GLN A 556 -36.73 10.41 -9.78
CA GLN A 556 -35.90 9.32 -10.24
C GLN A 556 -36.52 8.04 -9.68
N VAL A 557 -37.13 7.28 -10.57
CA VAL A 557 -37.80 6.01 -10.28
C VAL A 557 -36.82 5.09 -9.55
N LEU A 558 -37.23 4.67 -8.35
CA LEU A 558 -36.58 3.70 -7.48
C LEU A 558 -36.16 2.45 -8.27
N SER A 559 -34.89 2.35 -8.62
CA SER A 559 -34.25 1.11 -9.03
C SER A 559 -33.43 0.60 -7.84
N PRO A 560 -33.65 -0.62 -7.33
CA PRO A 560 -32.97 -1.14 -6.14
C PRO A 560 -31.51 -1.56 -6.42
N LEU A 561 -30.95 -1.23 -7.58
CA LEU A 561 -29.62 -1.64 -7.98
C LEU A 561 -28.69 -0.44 -7.94
N CYS A 562 -27.65 -0.52 -7.11
CA CYS A 562 -26.54 0.44 -7.08
C CYS A 562 -25.67 0.40 -8.35
N LEU A 563 -26.11 -0.33 -9.38
CA LEU A 563 -25.49 -0.53 -10.69
C LEU A 563 -26.52 -0.19 -11.76
N SER A 564 -26.08 0.44 -12.86
CA SER A 564 -26.95 0.59 -14.03
C SER A 564 -27.33 -0.79 -14.58
N ALA A 565 -28.53 -0.92 -15.16
CA ALA A 565 -29.02 -2.20 -15.68
C ALA A 565 -28.08 -2.79 -16.74
N GLU A 566 -27.39 -1.94 -17.49
CA GLU A 566 -26.41 -2.30 -18.51
C GLU A 566 -25.16 -2.92 -17.89
N ILE A 567 -24.61 -2.32 -16.83
CA ILE A 567 -23.43 -2.84 -16.12
C ILE A 567 -23.77 -4.18 -15.46
N HIS A 568 -24.94 -4.27 -14.84
CA HIS A 568 -25.42 -5.51 -14.23
C HIS A 568 -25.58 -6.64 -15.28
N ALA A 569 -26.17 -6.35 -16.44
CA ALA A 569 -26.29 -7.32 -17.53
C ALA A 569 -24.91 -7.73 -18.11
N ALA A 570 -23.97 -6.79 -18.19
CA ALA A 570 -22.61 -7.05 -18.65
C ALA A 570 -21.84 -7.97 -17.67
N LEU A 571 -21.96 -7.73 -16.36
CA LEU A 571 -21.38 -8.58 -15.31
C LEU A 571 -21.81 -10.05 -15.46
N ILE A 572 -23.12 -10.26 -15.65
CA ILE A 572 -23.69 -11.61 -15.76
C ILE A 572 -23.33 -12.27 -17.10
N SER A 573 -23.48 -11.55 -18.21
CA SER A 573 -23.19 -12.13 -19.54
C SER A 573 -21.74 -12.55 -19.73
N LEU A 574 -20.80 -11.86 -19.06
CA LEU A 574 -19.37 -12.16 -19.08
C LEU A 574 -18.91 -13.14 -18.00
N LEU A 575 -19.84 -13.71 -17.22
CA LEU A 575 -19.58 -14.65 -16.13
C LEU A 575 -18.55 -14.13 -15.11
N LEU A 576 -18.55 -12.83 -14.86
CA LEU A 576 -17.59 -12.21 -13.95
C LEU A 576 -17.67 -12.74 -12.51
N PRO A 577 -18.85 -13.02 -11.92
CA PRO A 577 -18.94 -13.66 -10.61
C PRO A 577 -18.21 -15.01 -10.53
N GLU A 578 -18.31 -15.85 -11.58
CA GLU A 578 -17.62 -17.14 -11.65
C GLU A 578 -16.10 -16.94 -11.77
N LYS A 579 -15.65 -16.00 -12.60
CA LYS A 579 -14.24 -15.66 -12.76
C LYS A 579 -13.63 -15.11 -11.46
N VAL A 580 -14.37 -14.24 -10.75
CA VAL A 580 -13.96 -13.72 -9.44
C VAL A 580 -13.87 -14.86 -8.42
N LEU A 581 -14.87 -15.77 -8.39
CA LEU A 581 -14.86 -16.91 -7.48
C LEU A 581 -13.60 -17.79 -7.68
N LYS A 582 -13.25 -18.11 -8.93
CA LYS A 582 -12.01 -18.86 -9.23
C LYS A 582 -10.75 -18.18 -8.70
N LYS A 583 -10.71 -16.84 -8.73
CA LYS A 583 -9.56 -16.07 -8.20
C LYS A 583 -9.48 -16.02 -6.68
N THR A 584 -10.48 -16.50 -5.95
CA THR A 584 -10.43 -16.63 -4.48
C THR A 584 -9.75 -17.92 -4.01
N GLU A 585 -9.51 -18.88 -4.91
CA GLU A 585 -8.77 -20.10 -4.62
C GLU A 585 -7.34 -19.78 -4.15
N PHE A 586 -6.77 -20.67 -3.32
CA PHE A 586 -5.36 -20.55 -2.96
C PHE A 586 -4.49 -20.66 -4.22
N PRO A 587 -3.35 -19.94 -4.28
CA PRO A 587 -2.44 -20.06 -5.40
C PRO A 587 -1.98 -21.51 -5.59
N SER A 588 -1.78 -21.93 -6.85
CA SER A 588 -1.31 -23.28 -7.19
C SER A 588 -0.06 -23.64 -6.41
N SER A 589 -0.07 -24.79 -5.73
CA SER A 589 1.08 -25.28 -4.95
C SER A 589 2.33 -25.43 -5.83
N ALA A 590 2.17 -25.93 -7.07
CA ALA A 590 3.26 -26.03 -8.02
C ALA A 590 3.88 -24.67 -8.38
N ALA A 591 3.04 -23.63 -8.56
CA ALA A 591 3.51 -22.28 -8.84
C ALA A 591 4.19 -21.65 -7.61
N LEU A 592 3.66 -21.87 -6.42
CA LEU A 592 4.25 -21.43 -5.15
C LEU A 592 5.64 -22.05 -4.95
N ASP A 593 5.74 -23.38 -5.06
CA ASP A 593 7.01 -24.11 -4.92
C ASP A 593 8.05 -23.63 -5.92
N THR A 594 7.61 -23.37 -7.16
CA THR A 594 8.47 -22.86 -8.23
C THR A 594 9.00 -21.47 -7.92
N CYS A 595 8.13 -20.57 -7.45
CA CYS A 595 8.53 -19.21 -7.08
C CYS A 595 9.46 -19.19 -5.86
N MET A 596 9.25 -20.08 -4.89
CA MET A 596 10.04 -20.15 -3.67
C MET A 596 11.47 -20.66 -3.91
N LYS A 597 11.69 -21.47 -4.96
CA LYS A 597 13.02 -21.99 -5.34
C LYS A 597 13.96 -20.93 -5.92
N SER A 598 13.45 -19.79 -6.38
CA SER A 598 14.24 -18.75 -7.04
C SER A 598 14.06 -17.38 -6.35
N PRO A 599 15.15 -16.71 -5.92
CA PRO A 599 15.05 -15.44 -5.19
C PRO A 599 14.36 -14.33 -6.01
N ALA A 600 14.53 -14.30 -7.34
CA ALA A 600 13.89 -13.33 -8.22
C ALA A 600 12.35 -13.50 -8.29
N TRP A 601 11.86 -14.74 -8.17
CA TRP A 601 10.44 -15.08 -8.29
C TRP A 601 9.69 -15.06 -6.95
N LYS A 602 10.42 -15.13 -5.82
CA LYS A 602 9.86 -15.17 -4.46
C LYS A 602 8.86 -14.04 -4.18
N SER A 603 9.07 -12.85 -4.76
CA SER A 603 8.18 -11.70 -4.61
C SER A 603 6.77 -11.92 -5.17
N LEU A 604 6.63 -12.81 -6.17
CA LEU A 604 5.34 -13.14 -6.80
C LEU A 604 4.40 -13.88 -5.87
N VAL A 605 4.93 -14.61 -4.87
CA VAL A 605 4.12 -15.32 -3.86
C VAL A 605 3.20 -14.35 -3.14
N LYS A 606 3.75 -13.24 -2.63
CA LYS A 606 2.96 -12.20 -1.96
C LYS A 606 1.93 -11.57 -2.91
N LYS A 607 2.27 -11.38 -4.18
CA LYS A 607 1.35 -10.84 -5.20
C LYS A 607 0.20 -11.80 -5.52
N MET A 608 0.45 -13.12 -5.56
CA MET A 608 -0.62 -14.11 -5.76
C MET A 608 -1.62 -14.11 -4.59
N HIS A 609 -1.13 -14.09 -3.34
CA HIS A 609 -2.00 -13.94 -2.17
C HIS A 609 -2.75 -12.61 -2.14
N ARG A 610 -2.13 -11.52 -2.62
CA ARG A 610 -2.80 -10.23 -2.76
C ARG A 610 -3.95 -10.28 -3.76
N VAL A 611 -3.77 -10.94 -4.91
CA VAL A 611 -4.85 -11.16 -5.89
C VAL A 611 -5.99 -11.97 -5.25
N GLN A 612 -5.67 -13.02 -4.49
CA GLN A 612 -6.66 -13.80 -3.75
C GLN A 612 -7.49 -12.94 -2.78
N CYS A 613 -6.82 -12.12 -1.95
CA CYS A 613 -7.49 -11.23 -1.02
C CYS A 613 -8.37 -10.20 -1.73
N ARG A 614 -7.90 -9.64 -2.85
CA ARG A 614 -8.71 -8.72 -3.69
C ARG A 614 -9.93 -9.41 -4.29
N ALA A 615 -9.79 -10.67 -4.70
CA ALA A 615 -10.90 -11.45 -5.23
C ALA A 615 -11.96 -11.72 -4.16
N LEU A 616 -11.54 -12.01 -2.92
CA LEU A 616 -12.44 -12.18 -1.78
C LEU A 616 -13.21 -10.89 -1.44
N PHE A 617 -12.55 -9.72 -1.46
CA PHE A 617 -13.24 -8.43 -1.31
C PHE A 617 -14.19 -8.14 -2.48
N CYS A 618 -13.81 -8.51 -3.70
CA CYS A 618 -14.68 -8.40 -4.87
C CYS A 618 -15.93 -9.26 -4.71
N LEU A 619 -15.76 -10.52 -4.29
CA LEU A 619 -16.87 -11.43 -4.00
C LEU A 619 -17.77 -10.88 -2.89
N HIS A 620 -17.19 -10.35 -1.81
CA HIS A 620 -17.92 -9.68 -0.72
C HIS A 620 -18.84 -8.57 -1.26
N ASN A 621 -18.30 -7.65 -2.06
CA ASN A 621 -19.08 -6.52 -2.60
C ASN A 621 -20.15 -6.99 -3.60
N MET A 622 -19.84 -7.98 -4.45
CA MET A 622 -20.84 -8.59 -5.35
C MET A 622 -22.00 -9.21 -4.56
N LEU A 623 -21.70 -10.00 -3.52
CA LEU A 623 -22.72 -10.61 -2.65
C LEU A 623 -23.57 -9.59 -1.89
N SER A 624 -23.01 -8.40 -1.61
CA SER A 624 -23.70 -7.33 -0.91
C SER A 624 -24.63 -6.50 -1.78
N VAL A 625 -24.35 -6.37 -3.09
CA VAL A 625 -25.08 -5.48 -4.00
C VAL A 625 -25.95 -6.21 -5.02
N MET A 626 -25.59 -7.44 -5.39
CA MET A 626 -26.31 -8.20 -6.42
C MET A 626 -27.45 -9.04 -5.83
N GLU A 627 -28.51 -9.22 -6.62
CA GLU A 627 -29.59 -10.15 -6.26
C GLU A 627 -29.12 -11.60 -6.36
N GLY A 628 -29.64 -12.46 -5.49
CA GLY A 628 -29.27 -13.88 -5.45
C GLY A 628 -29.60 -14.62 -6.76
N GLU A 629 -30.66 -14.24 -7.47
CA GLU A 629 -31.00 -14.75 -8.80
C GLU A 629 -29.93 -14.41 -9.84
N ALA A 630 -29.42 -13.17 -9.81
CA ALA A 630 -28.37 -12.72 -10.72
C ALA A 630 -27.07 -13.48 -10.52
N LEU A 631 -26.78 -13.88 -9.27
CA LEU A 631 -25.62 -14.70 -8.92
C LEU A 631 -25.77 -16.19 -9.28
N GLY A 632 -26.86 -16.60 -9.93
CA GLY A 632 -27.13 -18.01 -10.30
C GLY A 632 -28.08 -18.75 -9.35
N GLY A 633 -28.76 -18.02 -8.45
CA GLY A 633 -29.78 -18.55 -7.56
C GLY A 633 -29.23 -19.38 -6.41
N VAL A 634 -30.11 -20.20 -5.80
CA VAL A 634 -29.80 -20.98 -4.59
C VAL A 634 -28.62 -21.93 -4.79
N VAL A 635 -28.54 -22.58 -5.95
CA VAL A 635 -27.47 -23.55 -6.26
C VAL A 635 -26.11 -22.88 -6.31
N ALA A 636 -26.01 -21.72 -6.95
CA ALA A 636 -24.76 -20.97 -7.01
C ALA A 636 -24.35 -20.42 -5.64
N LEU A 637 -25.30 -19.90 -4.85
CA LEU A 637 -25.03 -19.48 -3.47
C LEU A 637 -24.52 -20.63 -2.60
N GLN A 638 -25.08 -21.83 -2.75
CA GLN A 638 -24.60 -23.04 -2.08
C GLN A 638 -23.18 -23.43 -2.52
N ALA A 639 -22.88 -23.34 -3.82
CA ALA A 639 -21.53 -23.60 -4.33
C ALA A 639 -20.49 -22.61 -3.79
N ILE A 640 -20.82 -21.31 -3.73
CA ILE A 640 -19.97 -20.28 -3.09
C ILE A 640 -19.76 -20.61 -1.61
N ALA A 641 -20.81 -21.07 -0.95
CA ALA A 641 -20.79 -21.50 0.44
C ALA A 641 -19.85 -22.67 0.72
N GLU A 642 -19.93 -23.72 -0.11
CA GLU A 642 -19.04 -24.87 -0.05
C GLU A 642 -17.59 -24.44 -0.30
N HIS A 643 -17.37 -23.60 -1.30
CA HIS A 643 -16.05 -23.06 -1.65
C HIS A 643 -15.42 -22.26 -0.49
N LEU A 644 -16.13 -21.28 0.08
CA LEU A 644 -15.61 -20.51 1.22
C LEU A 644 -15.40 -21.39 2.46
N SER A 645 -16.25 -22.40 2.67
CA SER A 645 -16.05 -23.37 3.75
C SER A 645 -14.77 -24.17 3.55
N GLN A 646 -14.49 -24.62 2.33
CA GLN A 646 -13.23 -25.28 2.01
C GLN A 646 -12.06 -24.32 2.23
N LEU A 647 -12.15 -23.07 1.75
CA LEU A 647 -11.06 -22.11 1.90
C LEU A 647 -10.65 -21.87 3.35
N VAL A 648 -11.62 -21.80 4.28
CA VAL A 648 -11.37 -21.53 5.70
C VAL A 648 -11.01 -22.79 6.48
N PHE A 649 -11.66 -23.93 6.20
CA PHE A 649 -11.64 -25.10 7.08
C PHE A 649 -10.96 -26.35 6.50
N SER A 650 -10.39 -26.29 5.29
CA SER A 650 -9.65 -27.43 4.71
C SER A 650 -8.28 -27.65 5.36
N GLN A 651 -7.67 -26.59 5.88
CA GLN A 651 -6.38 -26.66 6.56
C GLN A 651 -6.57 -26.96 8.06
N PRO A 652 -5.61 -27.63 8.71
CA PRO A 652 -5.72 -27.98 10.13
C PRO A 652 -5.77 -26.75 11.04
N GLU A 653 -5.17 -25.63 10.61
CA GLU A 653 -5.23 -24.34 11.28
C GLU A 653 -5.78 -23.27 10.32
N ILE A 654 -6.58 -22.36 10.86
CA ILE A 654 -7.09 -21.21 10.09
C ILE A 654 -5.93 -20.23 9.87
N PRO A 655 -5.69 -19.77 8.62
CA PRO A 655 -4.67 -18.77 8.33
C PRO A 655 -4.84 -17.51 9.18
N LYS A 656 -3.74 -17.04 9.78
CA LYS A 656 -3.75 -15.89 10.73
C LYS A 656 -3.34 -14.57 10.09
N GLU A 657 -3.18 -14.55 8.77
CA GLU A 657 -2.82 -13.34 8.03
C GLU A 657 -3.99 -12.34 8.07
N ASP A 658 -3.75 -11.15 8.61
CA ASP A 658 -4.80 -10.17 8.90
C ASP A 658 -5.59 -9.74 7.66
N GLU A 659 -4.93 -9.52 6.53
CA GLU A 659 -5.58 -9.15 5.27
C GLU A 659 -6.48 -10.28 4.74
N PHE A 660 -6.00 -11.52 4.80
CA PHE A 660 -6.78 -12.68 4.39
C PHE A 660 -7.98 -12.89 5.30
N LEU A 661 -7.79 -12.80 6.62
CA LEU A 661 -8.86 -12.90 7.61
C LEU A 661 -9.93 -11.81 7.38
N GLU A 662 -9.54 -10.56 7.12
CA GLU A 662 -10.49 -9.50 6.81
C GLU A 662 -11.28 -9.81 5.53
N ALA A 663 -10.59 -10.24 4.47
CA ALA A 663 -11.22 -10.52 3.19
C ALA A 663 -12.20 -11.70 3.27
N VAL A 664 -11.77 -12.82 3.86
CA VAL A 664 -12.59 -14.03 3.94
C VAL A 664 -13.76 -13.86 4.90
N THR A 665 -13.56 -13.21 6.06
CA THR A 665 -14.66 -12.93 6.99
C THR A 665 -15.68 -11.96 6.41
N SER A 666 -15.25 -10.98 5.59
CA SER A 666 -16.17 -10.09 4.86
C SER A 666 -17.03 -10.87 3.85
N ALA A 667 -16.41 -11.76 3.06
CA ALA A 667 -17.10 -12.58 2.08
C ALA A 667 -18.09 -13.56 2.74
N VAL A 668 -17.66 -14.27 3.78
CA VAL A 668 -18.51 -15.19 4.55
C VAL A 668 -19.69 -14.45 5.18
N ARG A 669 -19.47 -13.25 5.76
CA ARG A 669 -20.54 -12.44 6.32
C ARG A 669 -21.60 -12.06 5.27
N SER A 670 -21.18 -11.53 4.12
CA SER A 670 -22.13 -11.16 3.06
C SER A 670 -22.88 -12.36 2.50
N LEU A 671 -22.21 -13.51 2.35
CA LEU A 671 -22.85 -14.74 1.93
C LEU A 671 -23.92 -15.20 2.93
N LEU A 672 -23.58 -15.26 4.22
CA LEU A 672 -24.54 -15.66 5.25
C LEU A 672 -25.72 -14.69 5.33
N GLN A 673 -25.47 -13.39 5.13
CA GLN A 673 -26.52 -12.37 5.09
C GLN A 673 -27.52 -12.60 3.94
N ILE A 674 -27.04 -12.81 2.72
CA ILE A 674 -27.92 -13.06 1.55
C ILE A 674 -28.64 -14.42 1.66
N MET A 675 -27.99 -15.44 2.24
CA MET A 675 -28.63 -16.73 2.48
C MET A 675 -29.72 -16.63 3.54
N ALA A 676 -29.46 -15.93 4.65
CA ALA A 676 -30.41 -15.75 5.74
C ALA A 676 -31.65 -14.95 5.30
N SER A 677 -31.49 -13.88 4.51
CA SER A 677 -32.62 -13.09 4.00
C SER A 677 -33.54 -13.89 3.06
N ARG A 678 -33.03 -14.96 2.45
CA ARG A 678 -33.75 -15.86 1.53
C ARG A 678 -34.16 -17.20 2.15
N ASN A 679 -33.94 -17.37 3.46
CA ASN A 679 -34.17 -18.62 4.19
C ASN A 679 -33.46 -19.85 3.58
N ILE A 680 -32.28 -19.65 2.99
CA ILE A 680 -31.45 -20.74 2.48
C ILE A 680 -30.69 -21.36 3.67
N PRO A 681 -30.67 -22.70 3.83
CA PRO A 681 -29.92 -23.34 4.91
C PRO A 681 -28.45 -22.97 4.90
N GLN A 682 -27.90 -22.62 6.07
CA GLN A 682 -26.49 -22.26 6.21
C GLN A 682 -25.59 -23.48 5.96
N CYS A 683 -24.48 -23.25 5.25
CA CYS A 683 -23.54 -24.28 4.81
C CYS A 683 -22.48 -24.68 5.84
N MET A 684 -22.11 -23.75 6.74
CA MET A 684 -21.08 -23.97 7.75
C MET A 684 -21.72 -24.36 9.08
N SER A 685 -21.12 -25.34 9.77
CA SER A 685 -21.62 -25.72 11.09
C SER A 685 -21.40 -24.57 12.09
N PRO A 686 -22.30 -24.40 13.07
CA PRO A 686 -22.11 -23.38 14.11
C PRO A 686 -20.77 -23.52 14.85
N GLN A 687 -20.27 -24.74 15.02
CA GLN A 687 -18.96 -25.01 15.62
C GLN A 687 -17.80 -24.47 14.77
N GLN A 688 -17.84 -24.68 13.45
CA GLN A 688 -16.84 -24.12 12.53
C GLN A 688 -16.85 -22.59 12.57
N LEU A 689 -18.04 -21.98 12.55
CA LEU A 689 -18.17 -20.52 12.61
C LEU A 689 -17.70 -19.94 13.95
N ILE A 690 -17.97 -20.63 15.07
CA ILE A 690 -17.41 -20.26 16.38
C ILE A 690 -15.88 -20.31 16.35
N GLY A 691 -15.28 -21.39 15.82
CA GLY A 691 -13.82 -21.50 15.70
C GLY A 691 -13.20 -20.39 14.86
N LEU A 692 -13.82 -20.03 13.72
CA LEU A 692 -13.40 -18.87 12.92
C LEU A 692 -13.49 -17.57 13.73
N CYS A 693 -14.56 -17.39 14.50
CA CYS A 693 -14.77 -16.18 15.28
C CYS A 693 -13.83 -16.08 16.49
N GLU A 694 -13.42 -17.20 17.09
CA GLU A 694 -12.41 -17.22 18.15
C GLU A 694 -11.04 -16.77 17.65
N VAL A 695 -10.64 -17.21 16.45
CA VAL A 695 -9.41 -16.75 15.78
C VAL A 695 -9.52 -15.26 15.43
N ALA A 696 -10.63 -14.87 14.79
CA ALA A 696 -10.86 -13.48 14.37
C ALA A 696 -10.97 -12.51 15.56
N ALA A 697 -11.52 -12.93 16.71
CA ALA A 697 -11.63 -12.10 17.90
C ALA A 697 -10.28 -11.79 18.57
N GLN A 698 -9.25 -12.59 18.31
CA GLN A 698 -7.87 -12.36 18.78
C GLN A 698 -7.09 -11.42 17.86
N CYS A 699 -7.62 -11.10 16.67
CA CYS A 699 -6.99 -10.20 15.71
C CYS A 699 -6.96 -8.74 16.24
N SER A 700 -5.83 -8.07 16.00
CA SER A 700 -5.64 -6.64 16.32
C SER A 700 -6.58 -5.74 15.52
N HIS A 701 -6.96 -6.14 14.30
CA HIS A 701 -7.79 -5.35 13.40
C HIS A 701 -9.27 -5.37 13.78
N THR A 702 -9.83 -4.19 14.05
CA THR A 702 -11.23 -4.03 14.47
C THR A 702 -12.22 -4.55 13.42
N ASN A 703 -11.95 -4.40 12.12
CA ASN A 703 -12.85 -4.87 11.05
C ASN A 703 -13.01 -6.40 11.05
N VAL A 704 -11.91 -7.14 11.28
CA VAL A 704 -11.92 -8.61 11.39
C VAL A 704 -12.80 -9.04 12.56
N ARG A 705 -12.65 -8.40 13.72
CA ARG A 705 -13.47 -8.67 14.90
C ARG A 705 -14.95 -8.36 14.65
N VAL A 706 -15.26 -7.20 14.07
CA VAL A 706 -16.64 -6.80 13.72
C VAL A 706 -17.28 -7.79 12.75
N ASN A 707 -16.56 -8.21 11.70
CA ASN A 707 -17.06 -9.21 10.76
C ASN A 707 -17.39 -10.54 11.44
N ALA A 708 -16.51 -11.02 12.33
CA ALA A 708 -16.71 -12.25 13.08
C ALA A 708 -17.94 -12.18 14.00
N ILE A 709 -18.11 -11.06 14.71
CA ILE A 709 -19.28 -10.82 15.57
C ILE A 709 -20.57 -10.87 14.73
N ALA A 710 -20.57 -10.19 13.59
CA ALA A 710 -21.72 -10.15 12.70
C ALA A 710 -22.05 -11.53 12.09
N ILE A 711 -21.05 -12.33 11.72
CA ILE A 711 -21.23 -13.73 11.28
C ILE A 711 -22.02 -14.51 12.33
N LEU A 712 -21.62 -14.42 13.61
CA LEU A 712 -22.33 -15.09 14.70
C LEU A 712 -23.74 -14.53 14.93
N GLY A 713 -23.95 -13.22 14.76
CA GLY A 713 -25.27 -12.60 14.82
C GLY A 713 -26.23 -13.15 13.78
N ILE A 714 -25.77 -13.26 12.52
CA ILE A 714 -26.56 -13.80 11.40
C ILE A 714 -26.84 -15.29 11.61
N THR A 715 -25.85 -16.07 12.03
CA THR A 715 -26.01 -17.50 12.34
C THR A 715 -26.96 -17.72 13.51
N GLY A 716 -26.81 -16.98 14.61
CA GLY A 716 -27.68 -17.12 15.76
C GLY A 716 -29.12 -16.73 15.46
N SER A 717 -29.36 -15.62 14.75
CA SER A 717 -30.73 -15.20 14.38
C SER A 717 -31.43 -16.18 13.42
N THR A 718 -30.66 -16.89 12.58
CA THR A 718 -31.18 -17.97 11.73
C THR A 718 -31.51 -19.22 12.56
N LEU A 719 -30.63 -19.60 13.49
CA LEU A 719 -30.83 -20.74 14.39
C LEU A 719 -31.98 -20.54 15.39
N ALA A 720 -32.24 -19.29 15.80
CA ALA A 720 -33.33 -18.93 16.72
C ALA A 720 -34.72 -19.32 16.19
N LYS A 721 -34.87 -19.38 14.86
CA LYS A 721 -36.10 -19.77 14.15
C LYS A 721 -36.26 -21.28 13.98
N GLN A 722 -35.23 -22.06 14.31
CA GLN A 722 -35.22 -23.52 14.16
C GLN A 722 -35.46 -24.21 15.50
N HIS A 723 -35.95 -25.46 15.46
CA HIS A 723 -36.15 -26.27 16.66
C HIS A 723 -34.84 -26.93 17.10
N HIS A 724 -34.72 -27.22 18.41
CA HIS A 724 -33.57 -27.93 18.99
C HIS A 724 -32.21 -27.24 18.81
N THR A 725 -32.19 -25.91 18.87
CA THR A 725 -30.98 -25.08 18.70
C THR A 725 -30.52 -24.36 19.98
N ALA A 726 -31.22 -24.50 21.11
CA ALA A 726 -30.90 -23.81 22.36
C ALA A 726 -29.43 -23.94 22.80
N ASP A 727 -28.82 -25.12 22.71
CA ASP A 727 -27.42 -25.33 23.12
C ASP A 727 -26.44 -24.53 22.24
N LYS A 728 -26.72 -24.45 20.93
CA LYS A 728 -25.92 -23.66 19.98
C LYS A 728 -26.09 -22.16 20.22
N LEU A 729 -27.33 -21.71 20.47
CA LEU A 729 -27.64 -20.33 20.80
C LEU A 729 -27.01 -19.90 22.13
N GLN A 730 -26.92 -20.82 23.10
CA GLN A 730 -26.21 -20.60 24.36
C GLN A 730 -24.71 -20.36 24.12
N MET A 731 -24.06 -21.15 23.26
CA MET A 731 -22.65 -20.94 22.91
C MET A 731 -22.44 -19.59 22.22
N ILE A 732 -23.23 -19.29 21.19
CA ILE A 732 -23.17 -18.02 20.44
C ILE A 732 -23.41 -16.82 21.39
N GLY A 733 -24.47 -16.87 22.19
CA GLY A 733 -24.81 -15.78 23.12
C GLY A 733 -23.76 -15.57 24.21
N SER A 734 -23.15 -16.64 24.71
CA SER A 734 -22.06 -16.54 25.70
C SER A 734 -20.82 -15.85 25.12
N PHE A 735 -20.45 -16.21 23.89
CA PHE A 735 -19.35 -15.57 23.17
C PHE A 735 -19.63 -14.10 22.89
N LEU A 736 -20.80 -13.78 22.32
CA LEU A 736 -21.20 -12.40 22.03
C LEU A 736 -21.23 -11.53 23.30
N LEU A 737 -21.70 -12.08 24.42
CA LEU A 737 -21.72 -11.39 25.71
C LEU A 737 -20.29 -11.14 26.25
N GLN A 738 -19.38 -12.10 26.06
CA GLN A 738 -17.97 -11.93 26.40
C GLN A 738 -17.35 -10.79 25.58
N VAL A 739 -17.58 -10.76 24.27
CA VAL A 739 -17.08 -9.71 23.37
C VAL A 739 -17.68 -8.36 23.74
N ALA A 740 -19.00 -8.27 23.93
CA ALA A 740 -19.68 -7.04 24.35
C ALA A 740 -19.16 -6.47 25.68
N THR A 741 -18.54 -7.30 26.52
CA THR A 741 -17.97 -6.87 27.80
C THR A 741 -16.47 -6.54 27.72
N LYS A 742 -15.72 -7.21 26.84
CA LYS A 742 -14.25 -7.19 26.84
C LYS A 742 -13.61 -6.57 25.59
N ASP A 743 -14.35 -6.30 24.51
CA ASP A 743 -13.74 -5.80 23.28
C ASP A 743 -13.04 -4.45 23.51
N PRO A 744 -11.79 -4.28 23.01
CA PRO A 744 -11.05 -3.03 23.20
C PRO A 744 -11.75 -1.87 22.49
N SER A 745 -12.39 -2.09 21.35
CA SER A 745 -13.07 -1.07 20.56
C SER A 745 -14.54 -0.90 20.97
N LEU A 746 -14.99 0.36 21.01
CA LEU A 746 -16.40 0.68 21.20
C LEU A 746 -17.27 0.18 20.03
N VAL A 747 -16.72 0.13 18.81
CA VAL A 747 -17.40 -0.39 17.61
C VAL A 747 -17.62 -1.89 17.74
N GLY A 748 -16.62 -2.66 18.15
CA GLY A 748 -16.76 -4.10 18.40
C GLY A 748 -17.75 -4.39 19.53
N THR A 749 -17.72 -3.58 20.60
CA THR A 749 -18.73 -3.66 21.67
C THR A 749 -20.15 -3.39 21.15
N GLY A 750 -20.31 -2.37 20.32
CA GLY A 750 -21.59 -1.99 19.72
C GLY A 750 -22.15 -3.07 18.80
N GLU A 751 -21.32 -3.62 17.93
CA GLU A 751 -21.69 -4.72 17.03
C GLU A 751 -22.12 -5.97 17.81
N ALA A 752 -21.40 -6.31 18.88
CA ALA A 752 -21.73 -7.47 19.71
C ALA A 752 -23.09 -7.32 20.41
N LEU A 753 -23.43 -6.09 20.81
CA LEU A 753 -24.75 -5.77 21.33
C LEU A 753 -25.84 -5.86 20.25
N ASP A 754 -25.61 -5.33 19.05
CA ASP A 754 -26.58 -5.44 17.94
C ASP A 754 -26.83 -6.91 17.57
N ALA A 755 -25.76 -7.71 17.46
CA ALA A 755 -25.84 -9.15 17.25
C ALA A 755 -26.63 -9.87 18.36
N LEU A 756 -26.43 -9.51 19.63
CA LEU A 756 -27.24 -10.06 20.74
C LEU A 756 -28.72 -9.71 20.57
N PHE A 757 -29.05 -8.49 20.13
CA PHE A 757 -30.43 -8.10 19.89
C PHE A 757 -31.05 -8.94 18.77
N ASP A 758 -30.32 -9.15 17.67
CA ASP A 758 -30.81 -9.93 16.53
C ASP A 758 -30.98 -11.42 16.87
N VAL A 759 -30.04 -12.02 17.61
CA VAL A 759 -30.08 -13.45 17.98
C VAL A 759 -31.21 -13.74 18.97
N PHE A 760 -31.47 -12.82 19.91
CA PHE A 760 -32.43 -13.02 21.00
C PHE A 760 -33.69 -12.16 20.87
N ALA A 761 -33.96 -11.60 19.69
CA ALA A 761 -35.16 -10.83 19.40
C ALA A 761 -36.43 -11.70 19.50
N ASP A 762 -36.40 -12.90 18.93
CA ASP A 762 -37.58 -13.76 18.77
C ASP A 762 -37.18 -15.24 18.69
N GLY A 763 -38.06 -16.14 19.17
CA GLY A 763 -37.89 -17.60 19.12
C GLY A 763 -37.80 -18.29 20.48
N VAL A 764 -38.55 -19.39 20.64
CA VAL A 764 -38.64 -20.16 21.92
C VAL A 764 -37.28 -20.72 22.34
N GLU A 765 -36.48 -21.20 21.39
CA GLU A 765 -35.13 -21.70 21.66
C GLU A 765 -34.18 -20.57 22.11
N ALA A 766 -34.33 -19.37 21.53
CA ALA A 766 -33.57 -18.18 21.93
C ALA A 766 -33.97 -17.71 23.33
N GLU A 767 -35.26 -17.67 23.67
CA GLU A 767 -35.73 -17.36 25.03
C GLU A 767 -35.19 -18.36 26.07
N ARG A 768 -35.16 -19.65 25.73
CA ARG A 768 -34.58 -20.70 26.57
C ARG A 768 -33.08 -20.47 26.78
N ALA A 769 -32.34 -20.20 25.71
CA ALA A 769 -30.90 -19.94 25.78
C ALA A 769 -30.58 -18.65 26.57
N ALA A 770 -31.34 -17.56 26.34
CA ALA A 770 -31.20 -16.29 27.06
C ALA A 770 -31.32 -16.44 28.59
N ARG A 771 -32.26 -17.30 29.03
CA ARG A 771 -32.41 -17.64 30.46
C ARG A 771 -31.23 -18.44 31.00
N HIS A 772 -30.71 -19.40 30.24
CA HIS A 772 -29.56 -20.20 30.67
C HIS A 772 -28.28 -19.37 30.81
N ILE A 773 -28.03 -18.44 29.88
CA ILE A 773 -26.85 -17.55 29.92
C ILE A 773 -27.02 -16.36 30.86
N LYS A 774 -28.18 -16.21 31.51
CA LYS A 774 -28.51 -15.06 32.38
C LYS A 774 -28.32 -13.72 31.66
N LEU A 775 -28.85 -13.62 30.43
CA LEU A 775 -28.64 -12.47 29.55
C LEU A 775 -29.13 -11.16 30.16
N LEU A 776 -30.32 -11.14 30.76
CA LEU A 776 -30.91 -9.91 31.34
C LEU A 776 -30.05 -9.32 32.48
N PRO A 777 -29.65 -10.08 33.52
CA PRO A 777 -28.72 -9.59 34.53
C PRO A 777 -27.40 -9.04 33.96
N ALA A 778 -26.85 -9.71 32.96
CA ALA A 778 -25.59 -9.30 32.34
C ALA A 778 -25.74 -7.97 31.58
N LEU A 779 -26.79 -7.81 30.76
CA LEU A 779 -27.05 -6.57 30.02
C LEU A 779 -27.35 -5.38 30.94
N ARG A 780 -28.05 -5.58 32.07
CA ARG A 780 -28.24 -4.52 33.09
C ARG A 780 -26.92 -4.04 33.69
N THR A 781 -25.96 -4.94 33.86
CA THR A 781 -24.62 -4.61 34.37
C THR A 781 -23.80 -3.87 33.30
N LEU A 782 -23.93 -4.29 32.04
CA LEU A 782 -23.19 -3.72 30.92
C LEU A 782 -23.71 -2.34 30.49
N GLN A 783 -25.01 -2.08 30.59
CA GLN A 783 -25.64 -0.82 30.15
C GLN A 783 -24.96 0.46 30.69
N PRO A 784 -24.71 0.63 32.01
CA PRO A 784 -24.02 1.80 32.52
C PRO A 784 -22.55 1.89 32.06
N VAL A 785 -21.88 0.75 31.90
CA VAL A 785 -20.47 0.66 31.44
C VAL A 785 -20.36 1.13 29.99
N PHE A 786 -21.22 0.62 29.11
CA PHE A 786 -21.26 1.02 27.70
C PHE A 786 -21.55 2.52 27.56
N LYS A 787 -22.53 3.05 28.32
CA LYS A 787 -22.84 4.48 28.33
C LYS A 787 -21.65 5.33 28.81
N ALA A 788 -20.88 4.85 29.79
CA ALA A 788 -19.69 5.55 30.26
C ALA A 788 -18.57 5.55 29.22
N LYS A 789 -18.30 4.39 28.58
CA LYS A 789 -17.30 4.25 27.51
C LYS A 789 -17.62 5.16 26.32
N MET A 790 -18.88 5.19 25.87
CA MET A 790 -19.33 6.12 24.82
C MET A 790 -19.08 7.60 25.17
N ARG A 791 -19.33 8.03 26.42
CA ARG A 791 -19.08 9.42 26.83
C ARG A 791 -17.60 9.77 26.87
N LYS A 792 -16.75 8.83 27.27
CA LYS A 792 -15.30 9.03 27.43
C LYS A 792 -14.56 9.02 26.10
N GLU A 793 -14.89 8.08 25.22
CA GLU A 793 -14.13 7.81 23.99
C GLU A 793 -14.81 8.35 22.72
N GLY A 794 -16.13 8.59 22.78
CA GLY A 794 -16.95 8.85 21.59
C GLY A 794 -16.53 10.06 20.76
N ARG A 795 -16.31 11.22 21.40
CA ARG A 795 -16.10 12.50 20.69
C ARG A 795 -14.70 12.66 20.09
N GLU A 796 -13.71 11.96 20.62
CA GLU A 796 -12.31 12.13 20.21
C GLU A 796 -11.83 11.04 19.24
N LYS A 797 -12.42 9.83 19.29
CA LYS A 797 -11.91 8.65 18.56
C LYS A 797 -12.77 8.16 17.40
N TYR A 798 -14.02 8.60 17.26
CA TYR A 798 -14.98 8.00 16.32
C TYR A 798 -15.64 9.04 15.44
N SER A 799 -15.95 8.66 14.20
CA SER A 799 -16.62 9.55 13.23
C SER A 799 -18.09 9.79 13.60
N PRO A 800 -18.72 10.86 13.07
CA PRO A 800 -20.16 11.13 13.26
C PRO A 800 -21.04 9.93 12.90
N ASP A 801 -20.78 9.27 11.77
CA ASP A 801 -21.51 8.06 11.33
C ASP A 801 -21.42 6.93 12.35
N GLN A 802 -20.22 6.65 12.84
CA GLN A 802 -19.99 5.60 13.83
C GLN A 802 -20.72 5.92 15.14
N LEU A 803 -20.71 7.19 15.55
CA LEU A 803 -21.45 7.65 16.72
C LEU A 803 -22.96 7.54 16.55
N CYS A 804 -23.49 7.79 15.34
CA CYS A 804 -24.90 7.60 15.03
C CYS A 804 -25.31 6.13 15.25
N VAL A 805 -24.55 5.19 14.68
CA VAL A 805 -24.79 3.74 14.86
C VAL A 805 -24.71 3.35 16.33
N LEU A 806 -23.68 3.79 17.06
CA LEU A 806 -23.51 3.48 18.48
C LEU A 806 -24.63 4.07 19.36
N ASN A 807 -25.15 5.25 19.00
CA ASN A 807 -26.30 5.84 19.69
C ASN A 807 -27.57 5.02 19.48
N ASN A 808 -27.78 4.47 18.27
CA ASN A 808 -28.88 3.55 18.01
C ASN A 808 -28.77 2.28 18.86
N VAL A 809 -27.57 1.69 18.94
CA VAL A 809 -27.29 0.54 19.83
C VAL A 809 -27.60 0.87 21.29
N LYS A 810 -27.21 2.06 21.77
CA LYS A 810 -27.51 2.52 23.15
C LYS A 810 -29.01 2.59 23.44
N VAL A 811 -29.80 3.09 22.49
CA VAL A 811 -31.27 3.16 22.62
C VAL A 811 -31.87 1.76 22.58
N ASN A 812 -31.43 0.93 21.64
CA ASN A 812 -31.89 -0.44 21.49
C ASN A 812 -31.57 -1.30 22.71
N LEU A 813 -30.40 -1.12 23.34
CA LEU A 813 -30.04 -1.81 24.59
C LEU A 813 -31.09 -1.56 25.70
N ARG A 814 -31.53 -0.32 25.87
CA ARG A 814 -32.56 0.02 26.88
C ARG A 814 -33.90 -0.66 26.54
N ARG A 815 -34.31 -0.61 25.27
CA ARG A 815 -35.55 -1.23 24.80
C ARG A 815 -35.50 -2.75 24.98
N PHE A 816 -34.37 -3.37 24.62
CA PHE A 816 -34.17 -4.81 24.69
C PHE A 816 -34.14 -5.34 26.13
N ILE A 817 -33.51 -4.63 27.07
CA ILE A 817 -33.61 -4.95 28.51
C ILE A 817 -35.07 -4.94 28.97
N SER A 818 -35.83 -3.92 28.58
CA SER A 818 -37.25 -3.81 28.94
C SER A 818 -38.06 -4.98 28.35
N TYR A 819 -37.75 -5.39 27.12
CA TYR A 819 -38.34 -6.56 26.47
C TYR A 819 -38.06 -7.85 27.25
N LEU A 820 -36.80 -8.13 27.60
CA LEU A 820 -36.44 -9.33 28.37
C LEU A 820 -37.13 -9.38 29.75
N GLU A 821 -37.34 -8.23 30.41
CA GLU A 821 -38.10 -8.15 31.66
C GLU A 821 -39.58 -8.56 31.50
N THR A 822 -40.17 -8.33 30.33
CA THR A 822 -41.54 -8.78 30.06
C THR A 822 -41.61 -10.29 29.86
N LEU A 823 -40.56 -10.90 29.30
CA LEU A 823 -40.48 -12.34 29.09
C LEU A 823 -40.28 -13.11 30.40
N GLU A 824 -39.47 -12.62 31.34
CA GLU A 824 -39.31 -13.25 32.66
C GLU A 824 -40.60 -13.23 33.50
N LYS A 825 -41.52 -12.29 33.22
CA LYS A 825 -42.82 -12.19 33.91
C LYS A 825 -43.88 -13.12 33.34
N LYS A 826 -43.67 -13.74 32.17
CA LYS A 826 -44.59 -14.74 31.61
C LYS A 826 -44.40 -16.08 32.33
N PRO A 827 -45.45 -16.71 32.86
CA PRO A 827 -45.35 -18.04 33.45
C PRO A 827 -44.94 -19.06 32.38
N ASN A 828 -44.06 -20.02 32.74
CA ASN A 828 -43.66 -21.11 31.86
C ASN A 828 -44.90 -21.86 31.34
N PRO A 829 -44.99 -22.17 30.03
CA PRO A 829 -45.92 -23.18 29.55
C PRO A 829 -45.57 -24.57 30.09
#